data_AF-A0A7C7XGM8-F1
#
_entry.id   AF-A0A7C7XGM8-F1
#
_cell.length_a   1.000
_cell.length_b   1.000
_cell.length_c   1.000
_cell.angle_alpha   90.00
_cell.angle_beta   90.00
_cell.angle_gamma   90.00
#
_symmetry.space_group_name_H-M   'P 1'
#
loop_
_entity.id
_entity.type
_entity.pdbx_description
1 polymer ?
#
loop_
_entity_poly.entity_id
_entity_poly.type
_entity_poly.pdbx_seq_one_letter_code
_entity_poly.pdbx_strand_id
1 'polypeptide(L)'
;MQKSCSQPSHGSPVVEVALNLPLRKTFDYRWPDDFPQAPQPGIRVLVPFGNSKRGGMVVRSKPTSEHPHLKSVSEALDEQPALALELLELSRWVAEYYLGSWGEVLHAAMPGGLGMRMETRFWPLQKTLPGYEDLSTPLQKLVPRESWTQKDWQQAQPTVWDETRLEQWLRDGAVRKAHQPTGIKLKPRMERWVRLRPNAAPEPPPTKRKTKRIEVLKLLEQTPEWSWKALQTEVSNAGAALRKLAEEGKIEVFERRIFRRFLPQALPEREAYLTLNLAQAEAFSEIDRNLKSRTYQTFLLEGVTGSGKTEVYLHAVRTARKLGKSCLVLVPEIALTPQLVNRFHTRFGDEIAVLHSGMDDGERLDEWSRVRQGLAFIVIGARSAVFAPLENLGLIILDEEHDSSYKQGESPRYHGRDVAIMRGYRCGATVVLGSATPSLESVHNVASGKYTPLTLPERVEQAELPEIRVLDLRNTPRLPGSPFLSEPLLAAMQERLQRREQTILFLNRRGYAPLVLCPDCQHTHTCPHCSLSLVLHQGIGRLRCHQCEFAQPLPSRCPGCRTERPPKIIGVGTEQVESELNLRLPDARILRMDRDTLHGKHALSRMYERIRQHEVDLVIGTQLVTKGHDFPEVTLVGVLLADLGLNLPDFRASERTFQLLTQVSGRAGRGTKPGEVIIQSYNPRHHSVLCAQAHDPSGFRKLELARRDELRLPPFQHLALVVCASPDERRATHLAEQLASRLSACNPSVRWSGPTEAPFRKLRSRYRVQLLLRAVQVSLLRQVLKRLLEPELSLRRNEQVIVDVDPVDLL
;
A
#
# COMPACT_ATOMS: atom_id res chain seq x y z
N MET A 1 -5.68 -69.18 23.73
CA MET A 1 -6.63 -68.05 23.61
C MET A 1 -6.22 -66.97 24.60
N GLN A 2 -5.48 -65.96 24.14
CA GLN A 2 -5.30 -64.70 24.86
C GLN A 2 -5.58 -63.60 23.82
N LYS A 3 -6.64 -62.83 24.07
CA LYS A 3 -7.08 -61.71 23.24
C LYS A 3 -6.03 -60.61 23.33
N SER A 4 -5.32 -60.33 22.23
CA SER A 4 -4.59 -59.09 22.09
C SER A 4 -5.59 -57.95 21.93
N CYS A 5 -5.51 -57.01 22.85
CA CYS A 5 -6.27 -55.78 22.84
C CYS A 5 -5.82 -54.96 21.62
N SER A 6 -6.67 -54.83 20.60
CA SER A 6 -6.44 -53.94 19.48
C SER A 6 -6.41 -52.50 20.00
N GLN A 7 -5.26 -51.85 19.89
CA GLN A 7 -5.14 -50.40 20.06
C GLN A 7 -6.07 -49.68 19.07
N PRO A 8 -6.68 -48.54 19.45
CA PRO A 8 -7.49 -47.77 18.53
C PRO A 8 -6.60 -47.22 17.41
N SER A 9 -6.95 -47.50 16.16
CA SER A 9 -6.34 -46.87 14.99
C SER A 9 -6.59 -45.35 15.07
N HIS A 10 -5.59 -44.59 15.50
CA HIS A 10 -5.61 -43.14 15.36
C HIS A 10 -5.67 -42.83 13.86
N GLY A 11 -6.85 -42.45 13.37
CA GLY A 11 -7.00 -42.00 11.99
C GLY A 11 -6.08 -40.79 11.75
N SER A 12 -5.41 -40.76 10.61
CA SER A 12 -4.46 -39.70 10.25
C SER A 12 -5.11 -38.31 10.45
N PRO A 13 -4.41 -37.35 11.09
CA PRO A 13 -5.01 -36.10 11.53
C PRO A 13 -5.61 -35.30 10.38
N VAL A 14 -6.69 -34.55 10.64
CA VAL A 14 -7.35 -33.71 9.63
C VAL A 14 -6.87 -32.28 9.77
N VAL A 15 -6.58 -31.62 8.65
CA VAL A 15 -6.27 -30.19 8.61
C VAL A 15 -7.30 -29.43 7.79
N GLU A 16 -7.70 -28.27 8.30
CA GLU A 16 -8.49 -27.29 7.57
C GLU A 16 -7.53 -26.33 6.85
N VAL A 17 -7.71 -26.17 5.54
CA VAL A 17 -6.81 -25.41 4.67
C VAL A 17 -7.57 -24.27 3.99
N ALA A 18 -7.03 -23.06 4.11
CA ALA A 18 -7.45 -21.91 3.31
C ALA A 18 -6.64 -21.86 2.01
N LEU A 19 -7.32 -21.95 0.87
CA LEU A 19 -6.67 -21.91 -0.46
C LEU A 19 -6.55 -20.48 -0.96
N ASN A 20 -5.44 -20.15 -1.63
CA ASN A 20 -5.25 -18.86 -2.30
C ASN A 20 -6.12 -18.76 -3.57
N LEU A 21 -7.43 -18.70 -3.35
CA LEU A 21 -8.49 -18.60 -4.35
C LEU A 21 -9.52 -17.60 -3.83
N PRO A 22 -10.30 -16.95 -4.72
CA PRO A 22 -11.38 -16.02 -4.33
C PRO A 22 -12.61 -16.78 -3.80
N LEU A 23 -12.40 -17.76 -2.91
CA LEU A 23 -13.41 -18.58 -2.27
C LEU A 23 -13.42 -18.28 -0.77
N ARG A 24 -14.58 -17.88 -0.24
CA ARG A 24 -14.75 -17.59 1.20
C ARG A 24 -14.98 -18.84 2.04
N LYS A 25 -14.39 -19.96 1.63
CA LYS A 25 -14.52 -21.28 2.27
C LYS A 25 -13.13 -21.86 2.48
N THR A 26 -13.03 -22.69 3.51
CA THR A 26 -11.88 -23.55 3.77
C THR A 26 -12.22 -24.99 3.34
N PHE A 27 -11.20 -25.83 3.25
CA PHE A 27 -11.34 -27.21 2.80
C PHE A 27 -10.58 -28.14 3.74
N ASP A 28 -11.20 -29.26 4.11
CA ASP A 28 -10.58 -30.27 4.96
C ASP A 28 -9.74 -31.25 4.12
N TYR A 29 -8.57 -31.61 4.63
CA TYR A 29 -7.65 -32.58 4.04
C TYR A 29 -7.09 -33.51 5.11
N ARG A 30 -6.72 -34.74 4.72
CA ARG A 30 -5.93 -35.63 5.59
C ARG A 30 -4.47 -35.17 5.59
N TRP A 31 -3.88 -35.09 6.77
CA TRP A 31 -2.45 -34.93 6.96
C TRP A 31 -1.77 -36.31 6.84
N PRO A 32 -0.82 -36.48 5.92
CA PRO A 32 -0.08 -37.74 5.79
C PRO A 32 0.76 -38.05 7.04
N ASP A 33 0.77 -39.31 7.47
CA ASP A 33 1.52 -39.77 8.66
C ASP A 33 3.04 -39.85 8.41
N ASP A 34 3.48 -39.81 7.15
CA ASP A 34 4.88 -39.83 6.72
C ASP A 34 5.53 -38.44 6.70
N PHE A 35 4.77 -37.38 6.97
CA PHE A 35 5.33 -36.03 7.07
C PHE A 35 6.15 -35.88 8.36
N PRO A 36 7.41 -35.42 8.29
CA PRO A 36 8.28 -35.29 9.46
C PRO A 36 7.79 -34.24 10.46
N GLN A 37 6.98 -33.28 10.03
CA GLN A 37 6.43 -32.21 10.85
C GLN A 37 4.96 -32.46 11.21
N ALA A 38 4.57 -32.04 12.42
CA ALA A 38 3.20 -32.11 12.90
C ALA A 38 2.28 -31.12 12.16
N PRO A 39 0.96 -31.42 12.03
CA PRO A 39 -0.01 -30.51 11.43
C PRO A 39 -0.27 -29.30 12.33
N GLN A 40 0.50 -28.22 12.14
CA GLN A 40 0.32 -26.97 12.87
C GLN A 40 -0.35 -25.89 12.00
N PRO A 41 -1.24 -25.05 12.57
CA PRO A 41 -1.70 -23.84 11.92
C PRO A 41 -0.53 -22.94 11.50
N GLY A 42 -0.64 -22.33 10.33
CA GLY A 42 0.35 -21.41 9.78
C GLY A 42 1.35 -22.07 8.83
N ILE A 43 1.33 -23.40 8.72
CA ILE A 43 2.14 -24.14 7.73
C ILE A 43 1.53 -23.98 6.34
N ARG A 44 2.36 -23.63 5.36
CA ARG A 44 1.96 -23.62 3.94
C ARG A 44 1.96 -25.04 3.40
N VAL A 45 0.96 -25.35 2.59
CA VAL A 45 0.73 -26.69 2.05
C VAL A 45 0.37 -26.65 0.57
N LEU A 46 0.70 -27.72 -0.13
CA LEU A 46 0.16 -28.06 -1.44
C LEU A 46 -0.92 -29.10 -1.29
N VAL A 47 -2.08 -28.83 -1.87
CA VAL A 47 -3.22 -29.74 -1.79
C VAL A 47 -3.86 -29.95 -3.15
N PRO A 48 -4.45 -31.13 -3.42
CA PRO A 48 -5.22 -31.37 -4.63
C PRO A 48 -6.56 -30.61 -4.58
N PHE A 49 -6.88 -29.91 -5.66
CA PHE A 49 -8.15 -29.18 -5.82
C PHE A 49 -8.63 -29.29 -7.27
N GLY A 50 -9.76 -29.98 -7.48
CA GLY A 50 -10.19 -30.42 -8.81
C GLY A 50 -9.12 -31.30 -9.48
N ASN A 51 -8.74 -30.91 -10.70
CA ASN A 51 -7.72 -31.58 -11.52
C ASN A 51 -6.31 -30.97 -11.38
N SER A 52 -6.07 -30.13 -10.37
CA SER A 52 -4.82 -29.39 -10.19
C SER A 52 -4.35 -29.41 -8.74
N LYS A 53 -3.08 -29.06 -8.49
CA LYS A 53 -2.60 -28.74 -7.14
C LYS A 53 -2.73 -27.23 -6.89
N ARG A 54 -3.06 -26.86 -5.66
CA ARG A 54 -3.19 -25.46 -5.21
C ARG A 54 -2.40 -25.26 -3.93
N GLY A 55 -1.81 -24.09 -3.81
CA GLY A 55 -1.18 -23.64 -2.58
C GLY A 55 -2.25 -23.16 -1.61
N GLY A 56 -2.07 -23.52 -0.35
CA GLY A 56 -2.90 -23.07 0.75
C GLY A 56 -2.11 -22.99 2.05
N MET A 57 -2.80 -22.66 3.12
CA MET A 57 -2.25 -22.63 4.46
C MET A 57 -3.16 -23.39 5.40
N VAL A 58 -2.55 -24.21 6.26
CA VAL A 58 -3.26 -24.85 7.37
C VAL A 58 -3.71 -23.77 8.32
N VAL A 59 -5.02 -23.66 8.54
CA VAL A 59 -5.60 -22.66 9.46
C VAL A 59 -6.05 -23.28 10.78
N ARG A 60 -6.28 -24.59 10.80
CA ARG A 60 -6.69 -25.35 11.97
C ARG A 60 -6.33 -26.82 11.80
N SER A 61 -5.94 -27.47 12.89
CA SER A 61 -5.89 -28.94 12.97
C SER A 61 -7.12 -29.45 13.73
N LYS A 62 -7.73 -30.53 13.23
CA LYS A 62 -8.96 -31.13 13.76
C LYS A 62 -8.76 -32.64 13.95
N PRO A 63 -9.40 -33.25 14.96
CA PRO A 63 -9.33 -34.71 15.13
C PRO A 63 -10.08 -35.46 14.02
N THR A 64 -11.19 -34.90 13.52
CA THR A 64 -12.05 -35.52 12.50
C THR A 64 -12.63 -34.46 11.54
N SER A 65 -13.17 -34.91 10.40
CA SER A 65 -13.95 -34.09 9.47
C SER A 65 -15.38 -34.63 9.37
N GLU A 66 -16.33 -33.74 9.11
CA GLU A 66 -17.72 -34.10 8.76
C GLU A 66 -17.81 -34.69 7.35
N HIS A 67 -16.76 -34.60 6.54
CA HIS A 67 -16.72 -35.11 5.17
C HIS A 67 -16.07 -36.51 5.11
N PRO A 68 -16.74 -37.51 4.51
CA PRO A 68 -16.24 -38.89 4.51
C PRO A 68 -15.03 -39.12 3.58
N HIS A 69 -14.99 -38.42 2.45
CA HIS A 69 -13.97 -38.59 1.41
C HIS A 69 -13.01 -37.41 1.34
N LEU A 70 -11.96 -37.48 2.15
CA LEU A 70 -10.89 -36.48 2.17
C LEU A 70 -9.74 -36.89 1.26
N LYS A 71 -9.26 -35.95 0.45
CA LYS A 71 -7.94 -36.07 -0.19
C LYS A 71 -6.84 -35.74 0.82
N SER A 72 -5.63 -36.23 0.59
CA SER A 72 -4.48 -35.92 1.44
C SER A 72 -3.73 -34.67 0.99
N VAL A 73 -3.09 -34.00 1.95
CA VAL A 73 -2.10 -32.96 1.67
C VAL A 73 -0.98 -33.58 0.82
N SER A 74 -0.58 -32.89 -0.24
CA SER A 74 0.45 -33.39 -1.17
C SER A 74 1.87 -33.07 -0.69
N GLU A 75 2.07 -31.93 -0.06
CA GLU A 75 3.39 -31.47 0.41
C GLU A 75 3.20 -30.40 1.49
N ALA A 76 4.01 -30.44 2.54
CA ALA A 76 4.14 -29.38 3.53
C ALA A 76 5.42 -28.58 3.27
N LEU A 77 5.29 -27.27 3.07
CA LEU A 77 6.35 -26.42 2.54
C LEU A 77 7.20 -25.72 3.60
N ASP A 78 6.78 -25.84 4.86
CA ASP A 78 7.45 -25.25 6.00
C ASP A 78 7.76 -26.31 7.04
N GLU A 79 8.94 -26.20 7.65
CA GLU A 79 9.32 -26.97 8.85
C GLU A 79 8.69 -26.38 10.11
N GLN A 80 8.42 -25.07 10.10
CA GLN A 80 7.82 -24.30 11.20
C GLN A 80 6.76 -23.35 10.64
N PRO A 81 5.68 -23.05 11.38
CA PRO A 81 4.63 -22.15 10.90
C PRO A 81 5.18 -20.86 10.28
N ALA A 82 4.75 -20.57 9.04
CA ALA A 82 5.14 -19.34 8.35
C ALA A 82 4.45 -18.12 8.98
N LEU A 83 3.24 -18.29 9.50
CA LEU A 83 2.50 -17.26 10.23
C LEU A 83 2.18 -17.74 11.64
N ALA A 84 2.39 -16.86 12.62
CA ALA A 84 1.96 -17.08 13.99
C ALA A 84 0.43 -17.08 14.09
N LEU A 85 -0.10 -17.71 15.15
CA LEU A 85 -1.54 -17.80 15.40
C LEU A 85 -2.22 -16.43 15.46
N GLU A 86 -1.57 -15.43 16.07
CA GLU A 86 -2.04 -14.04 16.11
C GLU A 86 -2.35 -13.48 14.70
N LEU A 87 -1.43 -13.68 13.74
CA LEU A 87 -1.61 -13.23 12.37
C LEU A 87 -2.68 -14.05 11.61
N LEU A 88 -2.84 -15.34 11.93
CA LEU A 88 -3.95 -16.14 11.40
C LEU A 88 -5.30 -15.61 11.85
N GLU A 89 -5.42 -15.24 13.13
CA GLU A 89 -6.65 -14.66 13.66
C GLU A 89 -6.92 -13.25 13.13
N LEU A 90 -5.88 -12.42 13.01
CA LEU A 90 -5.98 -11.09 12.40
C LEU A 90 -6.41 -11.20 10.94
N SER A 91 -5.76 -12.05 10.15
CA SER A 91 -6.11 -12.27 8.73
C SER A 91 -7.53 -12.84 8.57
N ARG A 92 -7.99 -13.68 9.51
CA ARG A 92 -9.37 -14.15 9.55
C ARG A 92 -10.34 -12.99 9.79
N TRP A 93 -10.06 -12.14 10.78
CA TRP A 93 -10.87 -10.95 11.04
C TRP A 93 -10.94 -10.05 9.82
N VAL A 94 -9.81 -9.82 9.13
CA VAL A 94 -9.76 -9.05 7.89
C VAL A 94 -10.65 -9.67 6.82
N ALA A 95 -10.54 -10.98 6.58
CA ALA A 95 -11.35 -11.69 5.60
C ALA A 95 -12.85 -11.57 5.91
N GLU A 96 -13.22 -11.76 7.19
CA GLU A 96 -14.61 -11.71 7.63
C GLU A 96 -15.19 -10.29 7.64
N TYR A 97 -14.41 -9.27 8.02
CA TYR A 97 -14.83 -7.88 8.09
C TYR A 97 -15.02 -7.30 6.68
N TYR A 98 -14.00 -7.46 5.83
CA TYR A 98 -13.98 -6.91 4.47
C TYR A 98 -14.59 -7.86 3.42
N LEU A 99 -15.17 -8.98 3.83
CA LEU A 99 -15.76 -10.00 2.96
C LEU A 99 -14.79 -10.48 1.86
N GLY A 100 -13.50 -10.59 2.19
CA GLY A 100 -12.47 -11.18 1.35
C GLY A 100 -12.39 -12.70 1.52
N SER A 101 -11.68 -13.38 0.61
CA SER A 101 -11.26 -14.77 0.86
C SER A 101 -10.16 -14.80 1.92
N TRP A 102 -10.27 -15.70 2.90
CA TRP A 102 -9.21 -15.83 3.91
C TRP A 102 -7.88 -16.24 3.27
N GLY A 103 -7.90 -17.09 2.24
CA GLY A 103 -6.69 -17.45 1.53
C GLY A 103 -6.04 -16.31 0.75
N GLU A 104 -6.83 -15.40 0.16
CA GLU A 104 -6.30 -14.17 -0.46
C GLU A 104 -5.66 -13.25 0.59
N VAL A 105 -6.27 -13.14 1.78
CA VAL A 105 -5.71 -12.35 2.89
C VAL A 105 -4.40 -12.96 3.40
N LEU A 106 -4.35 -14.28 3.60
CA LEU A 106 -3.13 -14.98 4.03
C LEU A 106 -2.01 -14.83 3.00
N HIS A 107 -2.34 -14.90 1.72
CA HIS A 107 -1.38 -14.65 0.65
C HIS A 107 -0.88 -13.20 0.67
N ALA A 108 -1.77 -12.22 0.86
CA ALA A 108 -1.41 -10.81 0.97
C ALA A 108 -0.59 -10.48 2.23
N ALA A 109 -0.74 -11.26 3.31
CA ALA A 109 0.00 -11.14 4.55
C ALA A 109 1.45 -11.66 4.45
N MET A 110 1.80 -12.40 3.39
CA MET A 110 3.13 -12.97 3.19
C MET A 110 3.92 -12.25 2.08
N PRO A 111 5.26 -12.20 2.16
CA PRO A 111 6.08 -11.71 1.07
C PRO A 111 5.97 -12.60 -0.18
N GLY A 112 5.87 -12.00 -1.36
CA GLY A 112 5.72 -12.70 -2.65
C GLY A 112 6.83 -13.71 -2.98
N GLY A 113 8.03 -13.57 -2.40
CA GLY A 113 9.12 -14.56 -2.49
C GLY A 113 8.83 -15.90 -1.80
N LEU A 114 7.89 -15.91 -0.84
CA LEU A 114 7.34 -17.13 -0.22
C LEU A 114 6.19 -17.72 -1.05
N GLY A 115 5.81 -17.09 -2.17
CA GLY A 115 4.90 -17.70 -3.13
C GLY A 115 5.51 -18.97 -3.72
N MET A 116 4.68 -19.99 -3.90
CA MET A 116 5.08 -21.16 -4.67
C MET A 116 5.24 -20.78 -6.15
N ARG A 117 6.32 -21.23 -6.78
CA ARG A 117 6.46 -21.12 -8.22
C ARG A 117 5.60 -22.20 -8.88
N MET A 118 4.47 -21.77 -9.42
CA MET A 118 3.61 -22.62 -10.24
C MET A 118 4.09 -22.54 -11.68
N GLU A 119 4.33 -23.68 -12.30
CA GLU A 119 4.54 -23.79 -13.73
C GLU A 119 3.30 -24.42 -14.36
N THR A 120 2.75 -23.76 -15.38
CA THR A 120 1.67 -24.33 -16.17
C THR A 120 2.30 -25.30 -17.16
N ARG A 121 1.84 -26.56 -17.13
CA ARG A 121 2.32 -27.62 -17.99
C ARG A 121 1.15 -28.27 -18.74
N PHE A 122 1.43 -28.72 -19.94
CA PHE A 122 0.50 -29.34 -20.86
C PHE A 122 0.93 -30.78 -21.12
N TRP A 123 -0.03 -31.69 -21.18
CA TRP A 123 0.17 -33.09 -21.54
C TRP A 123 -0.74 -33.45 -22.71
N PRO A 124 -0.20 -33.97 -23.82
CA PRO A 124 -1.02 -34.58 -24.85
C PRO A 124 -1.66 -35.85 -24.26
N LEU A 125 -2.99 -35.98 -24.41
CA LEU A 125 -3.74 -37.17 -24.00
C LEU A 125 -3.95 -38.15 -25.17
N GLN A 126 -3.49 -37.78 -26.37
CA GLN A 126 -3.55 -38.58 -27.59
C GLN A 126 -2.15 -38.65 -28.21
N LYS A 127 -1.83 -39.76 -28.90
CA LYS A 127 -0.52 -39.94 -29.58
C LYS A 127 -0.28 -38.93 -30.70
N THR A 128 -1.35 -38.51 -31.38
CA THR A 128 -1.32 -37.48 -32.42
C THR A 128 -2.42 -36.47 -32.14
N LEU A 129 -2.04 -35.19 -32.08
CA LEU A 129 -3.00 -34.10 -31.84
C LEU A 129 -3.57 -33.61 -33.18
N PRO A 130 -4.89 -33.39 -33.30
CA PRO A 130 -5.52 -32.92 -34.54
C PRO A 130 -4.95 -31.57 -34.99
N GLY A 131 -4.49 -31.47 -36.24
CA GLY A 131 -3.95 -30.23 -36.79
C GLY A 131 -2.59 -29.83 -36.19
N TYR A 132 -1.83 -30.80 -35.69
CA TYR A 132 -0.45 -30.62 -35.23
C TYR A 132 0.49 -30.18 -36.36
N GLU A 133 0.29 -30.69 -37.58
CA GLU A 133 1.16 -30.40 -38.74
C GLU A 133 1.07 -28.94 -39.22
N ASP A 134 -0.02 -28.27 -38.87
CA ASP A 134 -0.27 -26.87 -39.20
C ASP A 134 0.39 -25.89 -38.19
N LEU A 135 0.95 -26.40 -37.08
CA LEU A 135 1.63 -25.55 -36.09
C LEU A 135 2.88 -24.91 -36.67
N SER A 136 3.30 -23.77 -36.11
CA SER A 136 4.61 -23.20 -36.42
C SER A 136 5.77 -24.19 -36.12
N THR A 137 6.83 -24.16 -36.94
CA THR A 137 7.95 -25.10 -36.87
C THR A 137 8.60 -25.24 -35.47
N PRO A 138 8.76 -24.16 -34.67
CA PRO A 138 9.24 -24.28 -33.29
C PRO A 138 8.31 -25.09 -32.39
N LEU A 139 6.99 -24.97 -32.56
CA LEU A 139 5.98 -25.67 -31.76
C LEU A 139 5.81 -27.13 -32.19
N GLN A 140 5.99 -27.44 -33.48
CA GLN A 140 6.07 -28.83 -33.95
C GLN A 140 7.20 -29.59 -33.25
N LYS A 141 8.32 -28.94 -32.88
CA LYS A 141 9.37 -29.60 -32.10
C LYS A 141 9.07 -29.73 -30.60
N LEU A 142 8.14 -28.92 -30.08
CA LEU A 142 7.83 -28.84 -28.66
C LEU A 142 6.72 -29.83 -28.26
N VAL A 143 5.66 -29.91 -29.05
CA VAL A 143 4.43 -30.69 -28.78
C VAL A 143 4.62 -32.21 -28.73
N PRO A 144 5.56 -32.84 -29.47
CA PRO A 144 5.81 -34.29 -29.39
C PRO A 144 6.43 -34.76 -28.06
N ARG A 145 6.83 -33.83 -27.18
CA ARG A 145 7.35 -34.17 -25.86
C ARG A 145 6.23 -34.74 -24.99
N GLU A 146 6.58 -35.58 -24.00
CA GLU A 146 5.63 -36.09 -23.00
C GLU A 146 4.85 -34.97 -22.28
N SER A 147 5.48 -33.81 -22.14
CA SER A 147 4.84 -32.58 -21.70
C SER A 147 5.68 -31.36 -22.09
N TRP A 148 5.04 -30.19 -22.11
CA TRP A 148 5.72 -28.90 -22.27
C TRP A 148 5.13 -27.85 -21.35
N THR A 149 5.92 -26.82 -21.04
CA THR A 149 5.49 -25.73 -20.16
C THR A 149 4.90 -24.58 -20.98
N GLN A 150 4.09 -23.73 -20.34
CA GLN A 150 3.62 -22.48 -20.93
C GLN A 150 4.80 -21.56 -21.30
N LYS A 151 5.90 -21.63 -20.55
CA LYS A 151 7.11 -20.84 -20.83
C LYS A 151 7.77 -21.34 -22.11
N ASP A 152 7.93 -22.65 -22.26
CA ASP A 152 8.47 -23.24 -23.51
C ASP A 152 7.60 -22.86 -24.71
N TRP A 153 6.27 -22.90 -24.54
CA TRP A 153 5.30 -22.48 -25.55
C TRP A 153 5.48 -21.01 -25.96
N GLN A 154 5.58 -20.10 -24.99
CA GLN A 154 5.80 -18.67 -25.26
C GLN A 154 7.17 -18.38 -25.88
N GLN A 155 8.22 -19.10 -25.45
CA GLN A 155 9.56 -18.97 -26.01
C GLN A 155 9.64 -19.43 -27.47
N ALA A 156 8.75 -20.32 -27.89
CA ALA A 156 8.57 -20.72 -29.28
C ALA A 156 7.82 -19.67 -30.13
N GLN A 157 7.40 -18.54 -29.53
CA GLN A 157 6.73 -17.41 -30.20
C GLN A 157 5.49 -17.83 -31.01
N PRO A 158 4.42 -18.28 -30.35
CA PRO A 158 3.25 -18.83 -31.02
C PRO A 158 2.55 -17.76 -31.86
N THR A 159 2.06 -18.16 -33.03
CA THR A 159 1.16 -17.32 -33.83
C THR A 159 -0.24 -17.29 -33.21
N VAL A 160 -1.09 -16.34 -33.64
CA VAL A 160 -2.51 -16.29 -33.23
C VAL A 160 -3.23 -17.62 -33.53
N TRP A 161 -2.85 -18.27 -34.62
CA TRP A 161 -3.39 -19.56 -35.01
C TRP A 161 -2.97 -20.67 -34.04
N ASP A 162 -1.69 -20.72 -33.66
CA ASP A 162 -1.17 -21.68 -32.69
C ASP A 162 -1.87 -21.55 -31.33
N GLU A 163 -2.10 -20.30 -30.87
CA GLU A 163 -2.85 -20.06 -29.62
C GLU A 163 -4.30 -20.55 -29.72
N THR A 164 -4.96 -20.28 -30.85
CA THR A 164 -6.33 -20.74 -31.09
C THR A 164 -6.42 -22.27 -31.09
N ARG A 165 -5.41 -22.94 -31.67
CA ARG A 165 -5.34 -24.41 -31.71
C ARG A 165 -5.10 -25.01 -30.33
N LEU A 166 -4.22 -24.43 -29.52
CA LEU A 166 -4.03 -24.84 -28.13
C LEU A 166 -5.34 -24.71 -27.33
N GLU A 167 -6.08 -23.60 -27.49
CA GLU A 167 -7.38 -23.43 -26.84
C GLU A 167 -8.43 -24.45 -27.30
N GLN A 168 -8.38 -24.86 -28.57
CA GLN A 168 -9.24 -25.91 -29.10
C GLN A 168 -8.89 -27.27 -28.48
N TRP A 169 -7.62 -27.66 -28.45
CA TRP A 169 -7.20 -28.93 -27.83
C TRP A 169 -7.54 -29.01 -26.33
N LEU A 170 -7.52 -27.89 -25.63
CA LEU A 170 -7.95 -27.82 -24.23
C LEU A 170 -9.46 -27.97 -24.08
N ARG A 171 -10.25 -27.42 -25.02
CA ARG A 171 -11.71 -27.56 -25.03
C ARG A 171 -12.15 -28.99 -25.37
N ASP A 172 -11.50 -29.60 -26.35
CA ASP A 172 -11.83 -30.93 -26.86
C ASP A 172 -11.24 -32.05 -25.99
N GLY A 173 -10.47 -31.70 -24.95
CA GLY A 173 -9.85 -32.66 -24.03
C GLY A 173 -8.67 -33.43 -24.63
N ALA A 174 -8.16 -33.03 -25.80
CA ALA A 174 -6.99 -33.64 -26.43
C ALA A 174 -5.68 -33.31 -25.68
N VAL A 175 -5.63 -32.16 -25.01
CA VAL A 175 -4.52 -31.73 -24.16
C VAL A 175 -5.03 -31.46 -22.75
N ARG A 176 -4.32 -31.99 -21.75
CA ARG A 176 -4.57 -31.66 -20.34
C ARG A 176 -3.65 -30.52 -19.91
N LYS A 177 -4.23 -29.46 -19.33
CA LYS A 177 -3.50 -28.40 -18.65
C LYS A 177 -3.52 -28.63 -17.15
N ALA A 178 -2.36 -28.63 -16.51
CA ALA A 178 -2.27 -28.59 -15.05
C ALA A 178 -1.17 -27.62 -14.60
N HIS A 179 -1.31 -27.11 -13.39
CA HIS A 179 -0.27 -26.30 -12.77
C HIS A 179 0.51 -27.18 -11.80
N GLN A 180 1.82 -27.28 -12.02
CA GLN A 180 2.73 -28.03 -11.16
C GLN A 180 3.58 -27.09 -10.31
N PRO A 181 3.81 -27.42 -9.03
CA PRO A 181 4.78 -26.71 -8.21
C PRO A 181 6.20 -27.02 -8.72
N THR A 182 7.03 -26.00 -8.84
CA THR A 182 8.46 -26.10 -9.19
C THR A 182 9.37 -25.69 -8.03
N GLY A 183 8.80 -25.59 -6.83
CA GLY A 183 9.47 -25.17 -5.59
C GLY A 183 9.11 -23.75 -5.13
N ILE A 184 9.80 -23.27 -4.10
CA ILE A 184 9.67 -21.90 -3.58
C ILE A 184 10.29 -20.93 -4.59
N LYS A 185 9.61 -19.83 -4.88
CA LYS A 185 10.04 -18.83 -5.88
C LYS A 185 11.44 -18.27 -5.58
N LEU A 186 11.79 -18.13 -4.31
CA LEU A 186 13.04 -17.54 -3.89
C LEU A 186 13.67 -18.27 -2.70
N LYS A 187 14.97 -18.58 -2.78
CA LYS A 187 15.73 -19.18 -1.68
C LYS A 187 16.51 -18.12 -0.89
N PRO A 188 16.81 -18.37 0.40
CA PRO A 188 17.77 -17.59 1.16
C PRO A 188 19.12 -17.52 0.45
N ARG A 189 19.80 -16.37 0.50
CA ARG A 189 21.15 -16.23 -0.03
C ARG A 189 22.16 -16.75 1.00
N MET A 190 22.95 -17.72 0.57
CA MET A 190 24.06 -18.27 1.36
C MET A 190 25.38 -17.80 0.75
N GLU A 191 26.33 -17.42 1.58
CA GLU A 191 27.71 -17.15 1.16
C GLU A 191 28.66 -18.04 1.93
N ARG A 192 29.77 -18.42 1.28
CA ARG A 192 30.84 -19.18 1.93
C ARG A 192 31.66 -18.26 2.82
N TRP A 193 31.80 -18.64 4.07
CA TRP A 193 32.57 -17.95 5.08
C TRP A 193 33.64 -18.89 5.63
N VAL A 194 34.67 -18.27 6.19
CA VAL A 194 35.78 -18.98 6.84
C VAL A 194 36.02 -18.39 8.22
N ARG A 195 36.25 -19.26 9.19
CA ARG A 195 36.65 -18.90 10.54
C ARG A 195 37.84 -19.72 10.99
N LEU A 196 38.65 -19.17 11.88
CA LEU A 196 39.75 -19.90 12.50
C LEU A 196 39.19 -20.96 13.47
N ARG A 197 39.76 -22.18 13.47
CA ARG A 197 39.37 -23.18 14.47
C ARG A 197 40.02 -22.88 15.82
N PRO A 198 39.29 -23.00 16.96
CA PRO A 198 39.83 -22.70 18.30
C PRO A 198 41.07 -23.52 18.70
N ASN A 199 41.25 -24.72 18.14
CA ASN A 199 42.37 -25.63 18.42
C ASN A 199 43.50 -25.59 17.38
N ALA A 200 43.51 -24.61 16.48
CA ALA A 200 44.62 -24.42 15.57
C ALA A 200 45.77 -23.67 16.29
N ALA A 201 46.53 -24.37 17.14
CA ALA A 201 47.77 -23.82 17.67
C ALA A 201 48.69 -23.41 16.52
N PRO A 202 49.38 -22.25 16.60
CA PRO A 202 50.34 -21.87 15.59
C PRO A 202 51.60 -22.73 15.75
N GLU A 203 51.73 -23.80 14.96
CA GLU A 203 53.07 -24.31 14.70
C GLU A 203 53.84 -23.23 13.92
N PRO A 204 54.99 -22.75 14.40
CA PRO A 204 55.79 -21.79 13.67
C PRO A 204 56.27 -22.44 12.36
N PRO A 205 56.04 -21.83 11.17
CA PRO A 205 56.42 -22.47 9.93
C PRO A 205 57.94 -22.53 9.80
N PRO A 206 58.50 -23.68 9.40
CA PRO A 206 59.90 -23.77 9.00
C PRO A 206 59.98 -23.18 7.59
N THR A 207 60.10 -21.85 7.44
CA THR A 207 60.79 -21.14 6.33
C THR A 207 60.44 -19.65 6.24
N LYS A 208 61.45 -18.81 6.00
CA LYS A 208 61.39 -17.36 5.78
C LYS A 208 60.75 -16.93 4.43
N ARG A 209 59.62 -17.52 4.00
CA ARG A 209 58.86 -17.03 2.83
C ARG A 209 57.47 -16.58 3.27
N LYS A 210 57.11 -15.31 2.98
CA LYS A 210 55.74 -14.80 3.10
C LYS A 210 54.85 -15.58 2.14
N THR A 211 54.26 -16.68 2.61
CA THR A 211 53.28 -17.42 1.84
C THR A 211 51.90 -16.82 2.08
N LYS A 212 51.07 -16.78 1.04
CA LYS A 212 49.68 -16.28 1.10
C LYS A 212 48.83 -16.93 2.20
N ARG A 213 49.21 -18.14 2.67
CA ARG A 213 48.58 -18.83 3.81
C ARG A 213 48.81 -18.09 5.13
N ILE A 214 50.01 -17.55 5.34
CA ILE A 214 50.34 -16.77 6.55
C ILE A 214 49.57 -15.45 6.55
N GLU A 215 49.40 -14.81 5.38
CA GLU A 215 48.61 -13.58 5.25
C GLU A 215 47.14 -13.82 5.58
N VAL A 216 46.54 -14.90 5.07
CA VAL A 216 45.16 -15.30 5.39
C VAL A 216 44.99 -15.61 6.89
N LEU A 217 45.93 -16.33 7.50
CA LEU A 217 45.87 -16.62 8.95
C LEU A 217 45.99 -15.35 9.79
N LYS A 218 46.87 -14.41 9.44
CA LYS A 218 46.98 -13.10 10.12
C LYS A 218 45.71 -12.27 10.04
N LEU A 219 45.05 -12.25 8.88
CA LEU A 219 43.76 -11.57 8.73
C LEU A 219 42.66 -12.23 9.57
N LEU A 220 42.67 -13.56 9.68
CA LEU A 220 41.74 -14.32 10.53
C LEU A 220 42.04 -14.18 12.03
N GLU A 221 43.29 -13.92 12.42
CA GLU A 221 43.65 -13.61 13.82
C GLU A 221 43.13 -12.23 14.25
N GLN A 222 43.14 -11.24 13.34
CA GLN A 222 42.63 -9.90 13.60
C GLN A 222 41.10 -9.84 13.58
N THR A 223 40.49 -10.51 12.60
CA THR A 223 39.04 -10.60 12.44
C THR A 223 38.66 -12.08 12.29
N PRO A 224 38.04 -12.71 13.31
CA PRO A 224 37.89 -14.16 13.40
C PRO A 224 37.09 -14.82 12.28
N GLU A 225 36.25 -14.05 11.57
CA GLU A 225 35.43 -14.54 10.47
C GLU A 225 35.52 -13.62 9.26
N TRP A 226 35.68 -14.22 8.08
CA TRP A 226 35.66 -13.50 6.81
C TRP A 226 34.79 -14.20 5.78
N SER A 227 34.22 -13.43 4.87
CA SER A 227 33.65 -14.04 3.66
C SER A 227 34.78 -14.54 2.75
N TRP A 228 34.54 -15.68 2.10
CA TRP A 228 35.49 -16.26 1.15
C TRP A 228 35.86 -15.26 0.04
N LYS A 229 34.87 -14.45 -0.41
CA LYS A 229 35.05 -13.44 -1.45
C LYS A 229 35.89 -12.26 -0.97
N ALA A 230 35.66 -11.75 0.25
CA ALA A 230 36.44 -10.65 0.80
C ALA A 230 37.93 -11.01 0.93
N LEU A 231 38.24 -12.23 1.41
CA LEU A 231 39.62 -12.71 1.47
C LEU A 231 40.27 -12.88 0.10
N GLN A 232 39.51 -13.22 -0.94
CA GLN A 232 40.04 -13.26 -2.32
C GLN A 232 40.33 -11.88 -2.90
N THR A 233 39.67 -10.83 -2.40
CA THR A 233 39.95 -9.44 -2.77
C THR A 233 41.19 -8.91 -2.04
N GLU A 234 41.30 -9.16 -0.73
CA GLU A 234 42.44 -8.73 0.09
C GLU A 234 43.72 -9.51 -0.21
N VAL A 235 43.61 -10.81 -0.46
CA VAL A 235 44.74 -11.70 -0.75
C VAL A 235 44.59 -12.30 -2.14
N SER A 236 45.46 -11.89 -3.05
CA SER A 236 45.45 -12.38 -4.44
C SER A 236 45.51 -13.91 -4.49
N ASN A 237 44.59 -14.56 -5.20
CA ASN A 237 44.51 -16.03 -5.33
C ASN A 237 44.39 -16.78 -3.98
N ALA A 238 43.70 -16.19 -2.99
CA ALA A 238 43.45 -16.81 -1.68
C ALA A 238 42.73 -18.17 -1.76
N GLY A 239 42.02 -18.47 -2.86
CA GLY A 239 41.20 -19.68 -2.97
C GLY A 239 41.98 -20.98 -2.78
N ALA A 240 43.21 -21.08 -3.31
CA ALA A 240 44.06 -22.26 -3.12
C ALA A 240 44.62 -22.35 -1.70
N ALA A 241 44.96 -21.21 -1.09
CA ALA A 241 45.41 -21.13 0.30
C ALA A 241 44.31 -21.54 1.28
N LEU A 242 43.08 -21.07 1.06
CA LEU A 242 41.91 -21.39 1.88
C LEU A 242 41.54 -22.87 1.82
N ARG A 243 41.53 -23.50 0.63
CA ARG A 243 41.28 -24.95 0.52
C ARG A 243 42.30 -25.75 1.31
N LYS A 244 43.58 -25.43 1.15
CA LYS A 244 44.66 -26.14 1.83
C LYS A 244 44.65 -25.93 3.35
N LEU A 245 44.35 -24.72 3.82
CA LEU A 245 44.17 -24.45 5.26
C LEU A 245 42.95 -25.18 5.84
N ALA A 246 41.90 -25.39 5.04
CA ALA A 246 40.73 -26.16 5.45
C ALA A 246 41.04 -27.68 5.51
N GLU A 247 41.80 -28.20 4.53
CA GLU A 247 42.32 -29.58 4.53
C GLU A 247 43.26 -29.83 5.72
N GLU A 248 44.13 -28.87 6.04
CA GLU A 248 45.02 -28.88 7.22
C GLU A 248 44.26 -28.69 8.55
N GLY A 249 42.94 -28.51 8.52
CA GLY A 249 42.09 -28.36 9.72
C GLY A 249 42.30 -27.04 10.48
N LYS A 250 43.03 -26.07 9.91
CA LYS A 250 43.33 -24.78 10.55
C LYS A 250 42.17 -23.79 10.48
N ILE A 251 41.37 -23.88 9.42
CA ILE A 251 40.17 -23.07 9.24
C ILE A 251 38.95 -23.96 9.01
N GLU A 252 37.78 -23.45 9.37
CA GLU A 252 36.51 -24.06 9.05
C GLU A 252 35.83 -23.25 7.94
N VAL A 253 35.43 -23.93 6.86
CA VAL A 253 34.60 -23.35 5.81
C VAL A 253 33.15 -23.71 6.11
N PHE A 254 32.30 -22.70 6.24
CA PHE A 254 30.88 -22.88 6.50
C PHE A 254 30.04 -21.97 5.60
N GLU A 255 28.77 -22.30 5.44
CA GLU A 255 27.82 -21.42 4.75
C GLU A 255 27.15 -20.51 5.77
N ARG A 256 27.17 -19.21 5.51
CA ARG A 256 26.49 -18.20 6.30
C ARG A 256 25.36 -17.59 5.50
N ARG A 257 24.18 -17.48 6.11
CA ARG A 257 23.07 -16.76 5.51
C ARG A 257 23.38 -15.26 5.45
N ILE A 258 23.23 -14.68 4.27
CA ILE A 258 23.37 -13.24 4.03
C ILE A 258 22.00 -12.66 3.68
N PHE A 259 21.61 -11.63 4.39
CA PHE A 259 20.36 -10.92 4.16
C PHE A 259 20.57 -9.84 3.10
N ARG A 260 19.79 -9.87 2.02
CA ARG A 260 19.65 -8.74 1.10
C ARG A 260 18.87 -7.65 1.81
N ARG A 261 19.41 -6.43 1.85
CA ARG A 261 18.83 -5.33 2.62
C ARG A 261 18.58 -4.11 1.76
N PHE A 262 17.52 -3.40 2.10
CA PHE A 262 17.23 -2.07 1.56
C PHE A 262 18.16 -1.00 2.17
N LEU A 263 18.50 -1.17 3.46
CA LEU A 263 19.40 -0.27 4.17
C LEU A 263 20.86 -0.52 3.78
N PRO A 264 21.72 0.52 3.77
CA PRO A 264 23.16 0.35 3.61
C PRO A 264 23.71 -0.65 4.63
N GLN A 265 24.71 -1.44 4.23
CA GLN A 265 25.32 -2.44 5.10
C GLN A 265 26.17 -1.83 6.23
N ALA A 266 26.72 -0.63 6.02
CA ALA A 266 27.47 0.08 7.05
C ALA A 266 26.51 0.64 8.11
N LEU A 267 26.83 0.40 9.38
CA LEU A 267 26.08 0.99 10.49
C LEU A 267 26.39 2.49 10.55
N PRO A 268 25.37 3.34 10.72
CA PRO A 268 25.57 4.77 10.89
C PRO A 268 26.15 5.05 12.27
N GLU A 269 26.80 6.21 12.41
CA GLU A 269 27.10 6.76 13.73
C GLU A 269 25.79 6.98 14.50
N ARG A 270 25.78 6.61 15.78
CA ARG A 270 24.59 6.74 16.61
C ARG A 270 24.40 8.19 17.04
N GLU A 271 23.31 8.80 16.59
CA GLU A 271 22.92 10.15 17.01
C GLU A 271 22.27 10.14 18.39
N ALA A 272 22.52 11.19 19.18
CA ALA A 272 21.83 11.39 20.45
C ALA A 272 20.34 11.72 20.23
N TYR A 273 19.51 11.37 21.22
CA TYR A 273 18.09 11.74 21.20
C TYR A 273 17.93 13.23 21.48
N LEU A 274 17.02 13.87 20.76
CA LEU A 274 16.67 15.27 21.02
C LEU A 274 15.87 15.39 22.32
N THR A 275 16.08 16.49 23.02
CA THR A 275 15.28 16.87 24.19
C THR A 275 13.89 17.27 23.72
N LEU A 276 12.86 16.66 24.32
CA LEU A 276 11.47 16.98 24.02
C LEU A 276 11.11 18.35 24.62
N ASN A 277 10.34 19.15 23.88
CA ASN A 277 9.70 20.33 24.47
C ASN A 277 8.55 19.93 25.41
N LEU A 278 7.94 20.90 26.10
CA LEU A 278 6.91 20.63 27.11
C LEU A 278 5.73 19.81 26.54
N ALA A 279 5.12 20.26 25.44
CA ALA A 279 3.98 19.57 24.84
C ALA A 279 4.33 18.14 24.35
N GLN A 280 5.54 17.97 23.78
CA GLN A 280 6.03 16.65 23.38
C GLN A 280 6.29 15.73 24.58
N ALA A 281 6.83 16.27 25.68
CA ALA A 281 7.11 15.52 26.90
C ALA A 281 5.82 15.08 27.59
N GLU A 282 4.80 15.93 27.65
CA GLU A 282 3.46 15.60 28.17
C GLU A 282 2.80 14.50 27.34
N ALA A 283 2.78 14.65 26.01
CA ALA A 283 2.24 13.64 25.11
C ALA A 283 2.99 12.30 25.24
N PHE A 284 4.33 12.34 25.33
CA PHE A 284 5.15 11.15 25.52
C PHE A 284 4.91 10.49 26.89
N SER A 285 4.71 11.27 27.96
CA SER A 285 4.46 10.75 29.31
C SER A 285 3.21 9.85 29.37
N GLU A 286 2.13 10.24 28.69
CA GLU A 286 0.91 9.41 28.61
C GLU A 286 1.15 8.11 27.83
N ILE A 287 1.88 8.18 26.71
CA ILE A 287 2.27 7.00 25.92
C ILE A 287 3.18 6.07 26.74
N ASP A 288 4.18 6.63 27.42
CA ASP A 288 5.15 5.89 28.25
C ASP A 288 4.45 5.18 29.42
N ARG A 289 3.49 5.85 30.07
CA ARG A 289 2.67 5.25 31.13
C ARG A 289 1.88 4.03 30.62
N ASN A 290 1.23 4.16 29.46
CA ASN A 290 0.46 3.06 28.86
C ASN A 290 1.35 1.89 28.38
N LEU A 291 2.52 2.20 27.79
CA LEU A 291 3.51 1.18 27.41
C LEU A 291 3.98 0.36 28.63
N LYS A 292 4.19 1.03 29.77
CA LYS A 292 4.58 0.37 31.03
C LYS A 292 3.46 -0.44 31.66
N SER A 293 2.19 0.01 31.55
CA SER A 293 1.03 -0.74 32.06
C SER A 293 0.67 -1.96 31.21
N ARG A 294 1.18 -2.07 29.97
CA ARG A 294 0.93 -3.18 29.04
C ARG A 294 -0.56 -3.38 28.72
N THR A 295 -1.31 -2.29 28.66
CA THR A 295 -2.74 -2.28 28.35
C THR A 295 -2.97 -1.67 26.98
N TYR A 296 -3.87 -2.25 26.19
CA TYR A 296 -4.28 -1.66 24.92
C TYR A 296 -4.88 -0.27 25.15
N GLN A 297 -4.40 0.71 24.39
CA GLN A 297 -4.99 2.03 24.27
C GLN A 297 -4.62 2.62 22.92
N THR A 298 -5.56 3.37 22.32
CA THR A 298 -5.31 4.11 21.08
C THR A 298 -5.24 5.60 21.38
N PHE A 299 -4.13 6.22 21.03
CA PHE A 299 -3.91 7.65 21.12
C PHE A 299 -4.03 8.29 19.74
N LEU A 300 -4.67 9.45 19.66
CA LEU A 300 -4.60 10.34 18.49
C LEU A 300 -3.63 11.48 18.83
N LEU A 301 -2.42 11.43 18.27
CA LEU A 301 -1.42 12.50 18.38
C LEU A 301 -1.63 13.52 17.27
N GLU A 302 -2.40 14.56 17.60
CA GLU A 302 -2.63 15.69 16.71
C GLU A 302 -1.52 16.74 16.89
N GLY A 303 -0.77 17.02 15.83
CA GLY A 303 0.28 18.03 15.91
C GLY A 303 0.48 18.74 14.59
N VAL A 304 0.56 20.08 14.63
CA VAL A 304 0.72 20.92 13.44
C VAL A 304 1.92 20.50 12.60
N THR A 305 1.95 20.86 11.33
CA THR A 305 3.06 20.52 10.45
C THR A 305 4.36 21.12 10.98
N GLY A 306 5.35 20.29 11.30
CA GLY A 306 6.61 20.73 11.94
C GLY A 306 6.62 20.72 13.48
N SER A 307 5.59 20.19 14.13
CA SER A 307 5.52 20.04 15.61
C SER A 307 6.43 18.96 16.22
N GLY A 308 7.16 18.19 15.40
CA GLY A 308 8.11 17.18 15.89
C GLY A 308 7.48 15.86 16.35
N LYS A 309 6.28 15.48 15.83
CA LYS A 309 5.64 14.16 16.09
C LYS A 309 6.63 12.98 16.01
N THR A 310 7.54 13.01 15.04
CA THR A 310 8.55 11.96 14.85
C THR A 310 9.45 11.77 16.08
N GLU A 311 9.83 12.82 16.81
CA GLU A 311 10.64 12.65 18.02
C GLU A 311 9.85 11.96 19.13
N VAL A 312 8.56 12.27 19.29
CA VAL A 312 7.67 11.53 20.23
C VAL A 312 7.64 10.04 19.88
N TYR A 313 7.55 9.70 18.59
CA TYR A 313 7.61 8.30 18.14
C TYR A 313 8.94 7.63 18.50
N LEU A 314 10.07 8.30 18.25
CA LEU A 314 11.40 7.76 18.53
C LEU A 314 11.59 7.49 20.03
N HIS A 315 11.09 8.38 20.91
CA HIS A 315 11.11 8.17 22.35
C HIS A 315 10.18 7.02 22.77
N ALA A 316 8.98 6.89 22.19
CA ALA A 316 8.06 5.77 22.44
C ALA A 316 8.67 4.42 22.05
N VAL A 317 9.29 4.34 20.86
CA VAL A 317 9.98 3.13 20.38
C VAL A 317 11.17 2.78 21.28
N ARG A 318 11.90 3.79 21.79
CA ARG A 318 12.98 3.58 22.77
C ARG A 318 12.46 2.95 24.06
N THR A 319 11.34 3.44 24.62
CA THR A 319 10.72 2.83 25.80
C THR A 319 10.28 1.39 25.51
N ALA A 320 9.59 1.16 24.39
CA ALA A 320 9.13 -0.18 24.02
C ALA A 320 10.31 -1.17 23.89
N ARG A 321 11.44 -0.73 23.29
CA ARG A 321 12.66 -1.54 23.21
C ARG A 321 13.21 -1.90 24.58
N LYS A 322 13.27 -0.94 25.52
CA LYS A 322 13.71 -1.19 26.91
C LYS A 322 12.82 -2.20 27.62
N LEU A 323 11.53 -2.27 27.27
CA LEU A 323 10.58 -3.24 27.80
C LEU A 323 10.63 -4.61 27.08
N GLY A 324 11.55 -4.80 26.13
CA GLY A 324 11.65 -6.03 25.33
C GLY A 324 10.51 -6.21 24.33
N LYS A 325 9.81 -5.12 23.98
CA LYS A 325 8.67 -5.14 23.05
C LYS A 325 9.12 -4.75 21.64
N SER A 326 8.48 -5.36 20.65
CA SER A 326 8.67 -5.01 19.25
C SER A 326 7.71 -3.88 18.84
N CYS A 327 8.07 -3.17 17.78
CA CYS A 327 7.39 -1.97 17.32
C CYS A 327 7.04 -2.07 15.83
N LEU A 328 5.83 -1.68 15.48
CA LEU A 328 5.39 -1.50 14.10
C LEU A 328 5.19 -0.01 13.81
N VAL A 329 5.92 0.54 12.84
CA VAL A 329 5.79 1.92 12.38
C VAL A 329 5.25 1.88 10.94
N LEU A 330 3.98 2.19 10.80
CA LEU A 330 3.31 2.30 9.51
C LEU A 330 3.36 3.75 9.03
N VAL A 331 3.85 3.94 7.81
CA VAL A 331 3.84 5.24 7.13
C VAL A 331 3.19 5.13 5.76
N PRO A 332 2.68 6.22 5.17
CA PRO A 332 2.22 6.20 3.79
C PRO A 332 3.32 5.69 2.87
N GLU A 333 2.96 4.94 1.83
CA GLU A 333 3.94 4.34 0.90
C GLU A 333 4.88 5.38 0.28
N ILE A 334 4.36 6.59 0.02
CA ILE A 334 5.13 7.71 -0.53
C ILE A 334 5.97 8.46 0.52
N ALA A 335 5.67 8.27 1.81
CA ALA A 335 6.40 8.87 2.93
C ALA A 335 7.51 7.94 3.46
N LEU A 336 7.57 6.69 2.98
CA LEU A 336 8.66 5.75 3.31
C LEU A 336 9.94 6.13 2.55
N THR A 337 10.49 7.26 2.92
CA THR A 337 11.62 7.87 2.22
C THR A 337 12.90 7.55 2.97
N PRO A 338 14.06 7.55 2.28
CA PRO A 338 15.33 7.28 2.96
C PRO A 338 15.59 8.22 4.13
N GLN A 339 15.06 9.45 4.11
CA GLN A 339 15.22 10.41 5.21
C GLN A 339 14.53 9.92 6.50
N LEU A 340 13.25 9.53 6.42
CA LEU A 340 12.54 9.00 7.58
C LEU A 340 13.20 7.72 8.07
N VAL A 341 13.48 6.79 7.15
CA VAL A 341 14.13 5.52 7.50
C VAL A 341 15.50 5.77 8.13
N ASN A 342 16.28 6.72 7.61
CA ASN A 342 17.59 7.07 8.16
C ASN A 342 17.50 7.65 9.57
N ARG A 343 16.48 8.46 9.88
CA ARG A 343 16.26 8.96 11.26
C ARG A 343 16.05 7.84 12.27
N PHE A 344 15.36 6.77 11.88
CA PHE A 344 15.28 5.57 12.72
C PHE A 344 16.62 4.83 12.74
N HIS A 345 17.26 4.67 11.58
CA HIS A 345 18.52 3.95 11.41
C HIS A 345 19.67 4.56 12.24
N THR A 346 19.82 5.88 12.29
CA THR A 346 20.83 6.56 13.12
C THR A 346 20.58 6.40 14.61
N ARG A 347 19.33 6.16 15.04
CA ARG A 347 18.97 6.00 16.47
C ARG A 347 19.01 4.54 16.95
N PHE A 348 18.63 3.58 16.09
CA PHE A 348 18.49 2.18 16.48
C PHE A 348 19.44 1.22 15.73
N GLY A 349 20.24 1.70 14.77
CA GLY A 349 21.20 0.89 14.03
C GLY A 349 20.55 -0.26 13.25
N ASP A 350 21.12 -1.45 13.38
CA ASP A 350 20.68 -2.62 12.60
C ASP A 350 19.35 -3.22 13.04
N GLU A 351 18.75 -2.73 14.11
CA GLU A 351 17.60 -3.36 14.74
C GLU A 351 16.26 -3.08 14.01
N ILE A 352 16.34 -2.47 12.82
CA ILE A 352 15.22 -2.05 11.98
C ILE A 352 15.14 -2.92 10.72
N ALA A 353 13.91 -3.33 10.40
CA ALA A 353 13.53 -3.90 9.12
C ALA A 353 12.61 -2.93 8.36
N VAL A 354 12.83 -2.78 7.06
CA VAL A 354 12.00 -1.96 6.17
C VAL A 354 11.16 -2.87 5.29
N LEU A 355 9.85 -2.66 5.19
CA LEU A 355 8.93 -3.47 4.40
C LEU A 355 8.00 -2.62 3.52
N HIS A 356 8.19 -2.67 2.20
CA HIS A 356 7.28 -2.06 1.22
C HIS A 356 7.23 -2.78 -0.13
N SER A 357 6.27 -2.35 -0.96
CA SER A 357 5.97 -2.81 -2.32
C SER A 357 7.15 -2.64 -3.30
N GLY A 358 7.92 -1.56 -3.16
CA GLY A 358 9.05 -1.20 -4.04
C GLY A 358 10.33 -2.01 -3.85
N MET A 359 10.39 -2.88 -2.83
CA MET A 359 11.51 -3.80 -2.60
C MET A 359 11.45 -5.01 -3.53
N ASP A 360 12.61 -5.57 -3.84
CA ASP A 360 12.66 -6.86 -4.53
C ASP A 360 12.15 -7.97 -3.61
N ASP A 361 11.58 -9.03 -4.21
CA ASP A 361 11.07 -10.19 -3.47
C ASP A 361 12.13 -10.82 -2.55
N GLY A 362 13.42 -10.69 -2.89
CA GLY A 362 14.52 -11.17 -2.07
C GLY A 362 14.86 -10.32 -0.86
N GLU A 363 14.85 -9.01 -1.01
CA GLU A 363 15.03 -8.08 0.11
C GLU A 363 13.85 -8.22 1.08
N ARG A 364 12.62 -8.27 0.54
CA ARG A 364 11.42 -8.43 1.36
C ARG A 364 11.40 -9.76 2.12
N LEU A 365 11.80 -10.86 1.47
CA LEU A 365 11.92 -12.17 2.12
C LEU A 365 12.94 -12.15 3.26
N ASP A 366 14.10 -11.52 3.02
CA ASP A 366 15.19 -11.49 3.98
C ASP A 366 14.85 -10.60 5.19
N GLU A 367 14.28 -9.42 4.98
CA GLU A 367 13.80 -8.55 6.07
C GLU A 367 12.64 -9.20 6.84
N TRP A 368 11.68 -9.84 6.15
CA TRP A 368 10.62 -10.60 6.81
C TRP A 368 11.19 -11.74 7.68
N SER A 369 12.22 -12.43 7.20
CA SER A 369 12.91 -13.47 7.96
C SER A 369 13.69 -12.91 9.15
N ARG A 370 14.31 -11.73 9.03
CA ARG A 370 14.99 -11.05 10.15
C ARG A 370 14.01 -10.74 11.26
N VAL A 371 12.83 -10.20 10.92
CA VAL A 371 11.76 -9.91 11.89
C VAL A 371 11.31 -11.19 12.58
N ARG A 372 11.02 -12.25 11.81
CA ARG A 372 10.59 -13.54 12.36
C ARG A 372 11.64 -14.20 13.26
N GLN A 373 12.93 -13.94 13.02
CA GLN A 373 14.03 -14.46 13.84
C GLN A 373 14.37 -13.57 15.04
N GLY A 374 13.64 -12.46 15.24
CA GLY A 374 13.94 -11.48 16.29
C GLY A 374 15.20 -10.64 16.05
N LEU A 375 15.79 -10.69 14.85
CA LEU A 375 16.97 -9.89 14.48
C LEU A 375 16.63 -8.42 14.20
N ALA A 376 15.35 -8.12 13.98
CA ALA A 376 14.83 -6.76 13.88
C ALA A 376 13.59 -6.65 14.76
N PHE A 377 13.57 -5.69 15.68
CA PHE A 377 12.43 -5.46 16.57
C PHE A 377 11.56 -4.30 16.11
N ILE A 378 12.07 -3.42 15.24
CA ILE A 378 11.31 -2.34 14.62
C ILE A 378 11.03 -2.72 13.18
N VAL A 379 9.76 -2.71 12.79
CA VAL A 379 9.37 -2.76 11.38
C VAL A 379 8.87 -1.39 10.98
N ILE A 380 9.49 -0.81 9.95
CA ILE A 380 9.00 0.40 9.29
C ILE A 380 8.46 -0.01 7.94
N GLY A 381 7.22 0.34 7.62
CA GLY A 381 6.67 -0.05 6.33
C GLY A 381 5.41 0.65 5.93
N ALA A 382 4.98 0.36 4.71
CA ALA A 382 3.71 0.82 4.18
C ALA A 382 2.55 -0.01 4.75
N ARG A 383 1.33 0.19 4.22
CA ARG A 383 0.10 -0.53 4.61
C ARG A 383 0.28 -2.04 4.85
N SER A 384 0.97 -2.76 3.96
CA SER A 384 1.11 -4.22 4.05
C SER A 384 1.97 -4.70 5.22
N ALA A 385 2.82 -3.83 5.79
CA ALA A 385 3.63 -4.16 6.96
C ALA A 385 2.79 -4.41 8.22
N VAL A 386 1.49 -4.10 8.20
CA VAL A 386 0.56 -4.48 9.28
C VAL A 386 0.54 -5.98 9.54
N PHE A 387 0.94 -6.81 8.57
CA PHE A 387 1.07 -8.26 8.70
C PHE A 387 2.50 -8.73 9.03
N ALA A 388 3.42 -7.84 9.41
CA ALA A 388 4.77 -8.23 9.77
C ALA A 388 4.79 -9.19 10.98
N PRO A 389 5.62 -10.25 10.97
CA PRO A 389 5.62 -11.33 11.96
C PRO A 389 6.40 -10.93 13.22
N LEU A 390 5.97 -9.84 13.85
CA LEU A 390 6.56 -9.29 15.07
C LEU A 390 6.14 -10.10 16.29
N GLU A 391 7.10 -10.66 17.00
CA GLU A 391 6.87 -11.27 18.32
C GLU A 391 6.81 -10.18 19.40
N ASN A 392 5.99 -10.38 20.44
CA ASN A 392 5.86 -9.44 21.56
C ASN A 392 5.57 -7.99 21.13
N LEU A 393 4.69 -7.79 20.14
CA LEU A 393 4.28 -6.47 19.67
C LEU A 393 3.70 -5.65 20.82
N GLY A 394 4.34 -4.51 21.14
CA GLY A 394 3.92 -3.63 22.22
C GLY A 394 3.58 -2.21 21.79
N LEU A 395 4.03 -1.78 20.61
CA LEU A 395 3.76 -0.44 20.09
C LEU A 395 3.46 -0.51 18.59
N ILE A 396 2.38 0.17 18.19
CA ILE A 396 2.05 0.42 16.80
C ILE A 396 1.90 1.92 16.59
N ILE A 397 2.67 2.48 15.66
CA ILE A 397 2.59 3.88 15.26
C ILE A 397 2.08 3.94 13.83
N LEU A 398 1.05 4.75 13.57
CA LEU A 398 0.68 5.18 12.22
C LEU A 398 0.97 6.66 12.09
N ASP A 399 1.89 7.02 11.19
CA ASP A 399 2.08 8.42 10.83
C ASP A 399 1.15 8.83 9.68
N GLU A 400 0.74 10.09 9.63
CA GLU A 400 -0.22 10.59 8.63
C GLU A 400 -1.47 9.71 8.50
N GLU A 401 -2.11 9.36 9.63
CA GLU A 401 -3.18 8.34 9.69
C GLU A 401 -4.38 8.58 8.76
N HIS A 402 -4.63 9.84 8.38
CA HIS A 402 -5.66 10.27 7.43
C HIS A 402 -5.38 9.86 5.97
N ASP A 403 -4.17 9.37 5.67
CA ASP A 403 -3.74 9.10 4.31
C ASP A 403 -4.53 7.95 3.67
N SER A 404 -5.17 8.22 2.53
CA SER A 404 -5.97 7.23 1.80
C SER A 404 -5.16 6.03 1.30
N SER A 405 -3.83 6.13 1.22
CA SER A 405 -2.96 5.01 0.81
C SER A 405 -3.00 3.84 1.81
N TYR A 406 -3.49 4.06 3.03
CA TYR A 406 -3.79 2.97 3.96
C TYR A 406 -4.97 2.09 3.53
N LYS A 407 -5.80 2.47 2.55
CA LYS A 407 -6.84 1.58 2.01
C LYS A 407 -6.34 0.80 0.80
N GLN A 408 -6.40 -0.53 0.86
CA GLN A 408 -6.08 -1.43 -0.25
C GLN A 408 -7.14 -1.35 -1.36
N GLY A 409 -6.71 -1.06 -2.59
CA GLY A 409 -7.57 -0.93 -3.76
C GLY A 409 -7.85 -2.22 -4.54
N GLU A 410 -7.24 -3.34 -4.14
CA GLU A 410 -7.45 -4.69 -4.71
C GLU A 410 -7.87 -5.66 -3.61
N SER A 411 -8.40 -6.83 -3.95
CA SER A 411 -8.73 -7.85 -2.94
C SER A 411 -7.44 -8.31 -2.24
N PRO A 412 -7.40 -8.38 -0.90
CA PRO A 412 -8.44 -7.98 0.06
C PRO A 412 -8.47 -6.46 0.31
N ARG A 413 -9.63 -5.80 0.21
CA ARG A 413 -9.79 -4.32 0.30
C ARG A 413 -9.77 -3.76 1.73
N TYR A 414 -8.79 -4.17 2.54
CA TYR A 414 -8.69 -3.74 3.94
C TYR A 414 -8.15 -2.31 4.09
N HIS A 415 -8.45 -1.69 5.23
CA HIS A 415 -7.83 -0.43 5.65
C HIS A 415 -6.75 -0.68 6.70
N GLY A 416 -5.49 -0.35 6.39
CA GLY A 416 -4.31 -0.60 7.22
C GLY A 416 -4.42 -0.01 8.62
N ARG A 417 -4.97 1.20 8.77
CA ARG A 417 -5.28 1.80 10.09
C ARG A 417 -6.18 0.92 10.95
N ASP A 418 -7.32 0.51 10.41
CA ASP A 418 -8.31 -0.25 11.18
C ASP A 418 -7.77 -1.65 11.52
N VAL A 419 -7.00 -2.26 10.60
CA VAL A 419 -6.27 -3.51 10.87
C VAL A 419 -5.22 -3.32 11.96
N ALA A 420 -4.48 -2.21 11.95
CA ALA A 420 -3.46 -1.92 12.96
C ALA A 420 -4.06 -1.69 14.35
N ILE A 421 -5.19 -0.99 14.44
CA ILE A 421 -5.93 -0.77 15.70
C ILE A 421 -6.44 -2.11 16.23
N MET A 422 -7.05 -2.93 15.36
CA MET A 422 -7.53 -4.27 15.71
C MET A 422 -6.38 -5.18 16.15
N ARG A 423 -5.24 -5.10 15.47
CA ARG A 423 -4.02 -5.82 15.86
C ARG A 423 -3.52 -5.36 17.23
N GLY A 424 -3.49 -4.05 17.47
CA GLY A 424 -3.13 -3.48 18.77
C GLY A 424 -4.02 -3.99 19.89
N TYR A 425 -5.34 -4.02 19.67
CA TYR A 425 -6.30 -4.56 20.63
C TYR A 425 -6.05 -6.04 20.95
N ARG A 426 -5.83 -6.87 19.92
CA ARG A 426 -5.55 -8.31 20.09
C ARG A 426 -4.23 -8.58 20.82
N CYS A 427 -3.22 -7.77 20.56
CA CYS A 427 -1.89 -7.94 21.17
C CYS A 427 -1.74 -7.24 22.52
N GLY A 428 -2.73 -6.43 22.95
CA GLY A 428 -2.57 -5.56 24.12
C GLY A 428 -1.53 -4.45 23.92
N ALA A 429 -1.30 -4.03 22.67
CA ALA A 429 -0.27 -3.05 22.32
C ALA A 429 -0.80 -1.61 22.35
N THR A 430 0.07 -0.66 22.68
CA THR A 430 -0.22 0.77 22.54
C THR A 430 -0.29 1.15 21.07
N VAL A 431 -1.32 1.90 20.66
CA VAL A 431 -1.47 2.40 19.29
C VAL A 431 -1.39 3.92 19.29
N VAL A 432 -0.54 4.50 18.45
CA VAL A 432 -0.41 5.95 18.28
C VAL A 432 -0.73 6.31 16.83
N LEU A 433 -1.83 7.02 16.63
CA LEU A 433 -2.25 7.56 15.34
C LEU A 433 -1.80 9.02 15.28
N GLY A 434 -0.82 9.32 14.43
CA GLY A 434 -0.28 10.66 14.30
C GLY A 434 -0.80 11.38 13.06
N SER A 435 -1.16 12.65 13.21
CA SER A 435 -1.55 13.48 12.08
C SER A 435 -1.49 14.98 12.40
N ALA A 436 -1.24 15.81 11.39
CA ALA A 436 -1.52 17.24 11.48
C ALA A 436 -2.97 17.59 11.11
N THR A 437 -3.62 16.72 10.34
CA THR A 437 -4.99 16.87 9.87
C THR A 437 -5.73 15.53 10.00
N PRO A 438 -6.04 15.08 11.25
CA PRO A 438 -6.69 13.80 11.50
C PRO A 438 -7.92 13.55 10.63
N SER A 439 -8.18 12.29 10.34
CA SER A 439 -9.39 11.88 9.63
C SER A 439 -10.62 12.14 10.49
N LEU A 440 -11.75 12.44 9.86
CA LEU A 440 -12.99 12.69 10.61
C LEU A 440 -13.47 11.46 11.40
N GLU A 441 -13.12 10.25 10.96
CA GLU A 441 -13.32 9.02 11.75
C GLU A 441 -12.52 9.05 13.05
N SER A 442 -11.24 9.44 12.99
CA SER A 442 -10.39 9.49 14.18
C SER A 442 -10.85 10.58 15.16
N VAL A 443 -11.26 11.74 14.65
CA VAL A 443 -11.87 12.81 15.46
C VAL A 443 -13.16 12.34 16.12
N HIS A 444 -14.02 11.63 15.39
CA HIS A 444 -15.26 11.07 15.96
C HIS A 444 -14.97 9.97 17.01
N ASN A 445 -13.93 9.17 16.82
CA ASN A 445 -13.52 8.15 17.79
C ASN A 445 -12.93 8.78 19.07
N VAL A 446 -12.28 9.95 18.98
CA VAL A 446 -11.93 10.75 20.17
C VAL A 446 -13.20 11.25 20.86
N ALA A 447 -14.13 11.85 20.11
CA ALA A 447 -15.38 12.38 20.68
C ALA A 447 -16.25 11.29 21.34
N SER A 448 -16.18 10.06 20.86
CA SER A 448 -16.87 8.90 21.45
C SER A 448 -16.08 8.18 22.55
N GLY A 449 -14.92 8.70 22.94
CA GLY A 449 -14.09 8.15 24.02
C GLY A 449 -13.32 6.87 23.66
N LYS A 450 -13.32 6.44 22.40
CA LYS A 450 -12.56 5.27 21.94
C LYS A 450 -11.06 5.56 21.84
N TYR A 451 -10.70 6.80 21.47
CA TYR A 451 -9.31 7.25 21.36
C TYR A 451 -9.02 8.34 22.39
N THR A 452 -7.78 8.37 22.91
CA THR A 452 -7.30 9.43 23.79
C THR A 452 -6.55 10.49 23.00
N PRO A 453 -6.95 11.77 23.04
CA PRO A 453 -6.29 12.83 22.28
C PRO A 453 -4.98 13.26 22.96
N LEU A 454 -3.96 13.53 22.15
CA LEU A 454 -2.69 14.15 22.55
C LEU A 454 -2.39 15.28 21.55
N THR A 455 -1.94 16.44 22.03
CA THR A 455 -1.82 17.64 21.17
C THR A 455 -0.41 18.24 21.18
N LEU A 456 0.10 18.57 20.00
CA LEU A 456 1.33 19.35 19.80
C LEU A 456 0.99 20.64 19.03
N PRO A 457 0.64 21.74 19.73
CA PRO A 457 0.05 22.93 19.10
C PRO A 457 1.06 23.76 18.30
N GLU A 458 2.35 23.70 18.66
CA GLU A 458 3.39 24.59 18.14
C GLU A 458 4.42 23.86 17.27
N ARG A 459 5.06 24.60 16.36
CA ARG A 459 6.24 24.13 15.61
C ARG A 459 7.48 24.16 16.50
N VAL A 460 8.40 23.22 16.28
CA VAL A 460 9.61 23.07 17.13
C VAL A 460 10.50 24.32 17.14
N GLU A 461 10.61 25.02 16.01
CA GLU A 461 11.48 26.21 15.87
C GLU A 461 10.72 27.54 16.01
N GLN A 462 9.50 27.54 16.55
CA GLN A 462 8.62 28.74 16.63
C GLN A 462 8.36 29.47 15.29
N ALA A 463 8.67 28.84 14.15
CA ALA A 463 8.42 29.40 12.83
C ALA A 463 6.92 29.73 12.64
N GLU A 464 6.63 30.94 12.17
CA GLU A 464 5.26 31.41 11.94
C GLU A 464 4.56 30.56 10.87
N LEU A 465 3.24 30.43 10.99
CA LEU A 465 2.42 29.84 9.92
C LEU A 465 2.43 30.80 8.72
N PRO A 466 2.50 30.27 7.49
CA PRO A 466 2.57 31.12 6.31
C PRO A 466 1.27 31.90 6.11
N GLU A 467 1.39 33.08 5.51
CA GLU A 467 0.25 33.86 5.07
C GLU A 467 -0.44 33.13 3.90
N ILE A 468 -1.76 32.94 4.00
CA ILE A 468 -2.54 32.28 2.95
C ILE A 468 -3.45 33.31 2.26
N ARG A 469 -3.17 33.56 0.98
CA ARG A 469 -3.98 34.41 0.11
C ARG A 469 -4.84 33.56 -0.83
N VAL A 470 -6.15 33.73 -0.78
CA VAL A 470 -7.09 33.07 -1.69
C VAL A 470 -7.46 34.01 -2.83
N LEU A 471 -7.21 33.60 -4.07
CA LEU A 471 -7.56 34.32 -5.29
C LEU A 471 -8.88 33.78 -5.87
N ASP A 472 -9.86 34.67 -6.00
CA ASP A 472 -11.11 34.39 -6.72
C ASP A 472 -10.84 34.45 -8.23
N LEU A 473 -10.76 33.28 -8.84
CA LEU A 473 -10.45 33.11 -10.25
C LEU A 473 -11.49 33.70 -11.21
N ARG A 474 -12.65 34.13 -10.72
CA ARG A 474 -13.70 34.81 -11.51
C ARG A 474 -13.39 36.30 -11.72
N ASN A 475 -12.67 36.90 -10.78
CA ASN A 475 -12.41 38.34 -10.74
C ASN A 475 -10.91 38.67 -10.87
N THR A 476 -10.03 37.67 -10.73
CA THR A 476 -8.58 37.85 -10.80
C THR A 476 -8.11 37.90 -12.26
N PRO A 477 -7.30 38.90 -12.66
CA PRO A 477 -6.66 38.94 -13.96
C PRO A 477 -5.87 37.65 -14.26
N ARG A 478 -6.11 37.09 -15.44
CA ARG A 478 -5.47 35.86 -15.91
C ARG A 478 -4.50 36.15 -17.03
N LEU A 479 -3.48 35.32 -17.12
CA LEU A 479 -2.60 35.33 -18.27
C LEU A 479 -3.38 34.91 -19.53
N PRO A 480 -3.31 35.68 -20.63
CA PRO A 480 -3.92 35.30 -21.90
C PRO A 480 -3.47 33.90 -22.33
N GLY A 481 -4.44 33.03 -22.60
CA GLY A 481 -4.19 31.64 -23.01
C GLY A 481 -3.99 30.63 -21.88
N SER A 482 -3.87 31.08 -20.62
CA SER A 482 -3.68 30.20 -19.46
C SER A 482 -5.01 29.84 -18.78
N PRO A 483 -5.36 28.55 -18.66
CA PRO A 483 -6.55 28.15 -17.91
C PRO A 483 -6.31 28.03 -16.39
N PHE A 484 -5.07 28.13 -15.91
CA PHE A 484 -4.72 27.86 -14.51
C PHE A 484 -3.68 28.79 -13.88
N LEU A 485 -3.01 29.69 -14.61
CA LEU A 485 -2.10 30.69 -14.03
C LEU A 485 -2.75 32.08 -14.00
N SER A 486 -2.79 32.68 -12.80
CA SER A 486 -3.14 34.09 -12.65
C SER A 486 -1.90 34.99 -12.71
N GLU A 487 -2.10 36.26 -13.07
CA GLU A 487 -1.01 37.25 -13.07
C GLU A 487 -0.35 37.41 -11.69
N PRO A 488 -1.11 37.48 -10.56
CA PRO A 488 -0.49 37.58 -9.23
C PRO A 488 0.39 36.38 -8.88
N LEU A 489 -0.01 35.15 -9.25
CA LEU A 489 0.79 33.96 -8.98
C LEU A 489 2.11 33.99 -9.78
N LEU A 490 2.06 34.35 -11.06
CA LEU A 490 3.27 34.44 -11.89
C LEU A 490 4.23 35.52 -11.35
N ALA A 491 3.70 36.68 -10.94
CA ALA A 491 4.51 37.76 -10.38
C ALA A 491 5.20 37.31 -9.07
N ALA A 492 4.48 36.63 -8.18
CA ALA A 492 5.06 36.08 -6.96
C ALA A 492 6.17 35.06 -7.28
N MET A 493 5.98 34.19 -8.26
CA MET A 493 7.01 33.23 -8.70
C MET A 493 8.28 33.92 -9.23
N GLN A 494 8.12 34.99 -10.02
CA GLN A 494 9.24 35.78 -10.54
C GLN A 494 10.04 36.45 -9.41
N GLU A 495 9.35 36.98 -8.40
CA GLU A 495 9.98 37.58 -7.22
C GLU A 495 10.83 36.55 -6.46
N ARG A 496 10.32 35.32 -6.25
CA ARG A 496 11.09 34.25 -5.59
C ARG A 496 12.30 33.81 -6.40
N LEU A 497 12.16 33.71 -7.73
CA LEU A 497 13.28 33.39 -8.61
C LEU A 497 14.39 34.45 -8.53
N GLN A 498 14.04 35.74 -8.49
CA GLN A 498 15.00 36.84 -8.32
C GLN A 498 15.72 36.78 -6.97
N ARG A 499 15.02 36.34 -5.91
CA ARG A 499 15.59 36.14 -4.56
C ARG A 499 16.34 34.83 -4.39
N ARG A 500 16.43 33.98 -5.42
CA ARG A 500 16.99 32.62 -5.37
C ARG A 500 16.31 31.72 -4.33
N GLU A 501 15.02 31.96 -4.13
CA GLU A 501 14.15 31.14 -3.29
C GLU A 501 13.39 30.11 -4.15
N GLN A 502 12.87 29.07 -3.51
CA GLN A 502 12.18 27.98 -4.21
C GLN A 502 10.66 28.11 -4.12
N THR A 503 9.97 27.66 -5.18
CA THR A 503 8.51 27.62 -5.25
C THR A 503 7.99 26.21 -5.46
N ILE A 504 6.91 25.85 -4.75
CA ILE A 504 6.13 24.64 -5.04
C ILE A 504 4.82 25.04 -5.72
N LEU A 505 4.54 24.47 -6.89
CA LEU A 505 3.24 24.53 -7.53
C LEU A 505 2.50 23.21 -7.37
N PHE A 506 1.31 23.28 -6.77
CA PHE A 506 0.50 22.12 -6.46
C PHE A 506 -0.74 22.02 -7.34
N LEU A 507 -0.94 20.83 -7.91
CA LEU A 507 -2.10 20.47 -8.70
C LEU A 507 -2.72 19.16 -8.17
N ASN A 508 -3.98 19.22 -7.75
CA ASN A 508 -4.71 18.04 -7.28
C ASN A 508 -5.24 17.21 -8.46
N ARG A 509 -4.37 16.43 -9.09
CA ARG A 509 -4.66 15.64 -10.32
C ARG A 509 -5.38 14.29 -10.08
N ARG A 510 -5.96 14.03 -8.90
CA ARG A 510 -6.61 12.71 -8.66
C ARG A 510 -7.99 12.63 -9.33
N GLY A 511 -8.04 12.24 -10.60
CA GLY A 511 -9.29 11.85 -11.30
C GLY A 511 -9.78 12.80 -12.40
N TYR A 512 -10.81 12.35 -13.13
CA TYR A 512 -11.43 13.00 -14.31
C TYR A 512 -12.61 13.89 -13.90
N ALA A 513 -12.43 14.86 -13.00
CA ALA A 513 -13.45 15.89 -12.80
C ALA A 513 -13.03 17.14 -13.59
N PRO A 514 -13.17 17.16 -14.94
CA PRO A 514 -12.81 18.35 -15.67
C PRO A 514 -13.76 19.49 -15.30
N LEU A 515 -13.20 20.69 -15.19
CA LEU A 515 -14.01 21.87 -14.93
C LEU A 515 -14.76 22.25 -16.22
N VAL A 516 -16.06 22.48 -16.08
CA VAL A 516 -16.91 23.00 -17.15
C VAL A 516 -16.93 24.52 -17.02
N LEU A 517 -16.36 25.19 -18.02
CA LEU A 517 -16.14 26.64 -18.00
C LEU A 517 -16.69 27.29 -19.26
N CYS A 518 -17.34 28.44 -19.13
CA CYS A 518 -17.75 29.25 -20.26
C CYS A 518 -16.51 29.69 -21.08
N PRO A 519 -16.51 29.60 -22.42
CA PRO A 519 -15.36 30.01 -23.22
C PRO A 519 -15.07 31.52 -23.16
N ASP A 520 -16.10 32.34 -22.94
CA ASP A 520 -15.99 33.80 -23.01
C ASP A 520 -15.79 34.43 -21.63
N CYS A 521 -16.73 34.22 -20.69
CA CYS A 521 -16.61 34.76 -19.33
C CYS A 521 -16.07 33.79 -18.29
N GLN A 522 -15.75 32.55 -18.68
CA GLN A 522 -15.17 31.54 -17.77
C GLN A 522 -16.01 31.22 -16.52
N HIS A 523 -17.29 31.56 -16.55
CA HIS A 523 -18.27 31.14 -15.55
C HIS A 523 -18.35 29.60 -15.46
N THR A 524 -18.40 29.07 -14.24
CA THR A 524 -18.61 27.64 -13.95
C THR A 524 -20.04 27.41 -13.44
N HIS A 525 -20.66 26.29 -13.82
CA HIS A 525 -21.99 25.94 -13.32
C HIS A 525 -21.91 25.37 -11.92
N THR A 526 -22.47 26.04 -10.92
CA THR A 526 -22.49 25.57 -9.53
C THR A 526 -23.84 24.96 -9.13
N CYS A 527 -23.81 24.01 -8.20
CA CYS A 527 -24.99 23.41 -7.60
C CYS A 527 -25.69 24.44 -6.67
N PRO A 528 -27.02 24.62 -6.76
CA PRO A 528 -27.73 25.54 -5.86
C PRO A 528 -27.83 25.01 -4.42
N HIS A 529 -27.63 23.71 -4.19
CA HIS A 529 -27.78 23.08 -2.86
C HIS A 529 -26.47 23.02 -2.07
N CYS A 530 -25.32 22.91 -2.75
CA CYS A 530 -24.02 22.74 -2.08
C CYS A 530 -22.92 23.66 -2.63
N SER A 531 -23.22 24.49 -3.64
CA SER A 531 -22.30 25.44 -4.27
C SER A 531 -21.07 24.83 -4.94
N LEU A 532 -20.96 23.51 -5.05
CA LEU A 532 -19.91 22.83 -5.82
C LEU A 532 -20.14 22.97 -7.33
N SER A 533 -19.06 22.96 -8.13
CA SER A 533 -19.21 22.95 -9.59
C SER A 533 -19.81 21.63 -10.07
N LEU A 534 -20.72 21.71 -11.03
CA LEU A 534 -21.38 20.56 -11.63
C LEU A 534 -20.47 19.92 -12.68
N VAL A 535 -20.50 18.59 -12.73
CA VAL A 535 -19.74 17.79 -13.70
C VAL A 535 -20.61 17.48 -14.90
N LEU A 536 -20.07 17.63 -16.12
CA LEU A 536 -20.77 17.28 -17.35
C LEU A 536 -20.68 15.77 -17.63
N HIS A 537 -21.84 15.12 -17.64
CA HIS A 537 -22.00 13.73 -18.07
C HIS A 537 -22.29 13.68 -19.56
N GLN A 538 -21.24 13.59 -20.38
CA GLN A 538 -21.33 13.70 -21.85
C GLN A 538 -22.29 12.67 -22.47
N GLY A 539 -22.37 11.45 -21.94
CA GLY A 539 -23.26 10.42 -22.45
C GLY A 539 -24.76 10.72 -22.29
N ILE A 540 -25.12 11.61 -21.33
CA ILE A 540 -26.51 11.96 -21.00
C ILE A 540 -26.78 13.45 -21.29
N GLY A 541 -25.76 14.23 -21.65
CA GLY A 541 -25.88 15.67 -21.94
C GLY A 541 -26.32 16.51 -20.73
N ARG A 542 -26.04 16.05 -19.50
CA ARG A 542 -26.49 16.69 -18.25
C ARG A 542 -25.36 17.07 -17.33
N LEU A 543 -25.55 18.16 -16.60
CA LEU A 543 -24.72 18.58 -15.47
C LEU A 543 -25.23 17.89 -14.20
N ARG A 544 -24.33 17.27 -13.44
CA ARG A 544 -24.69 16.57 -12.19
C ARG A 544 -23.77 16.98 -11.04
N CYS A 545 -24.37 17.20 -9.88
CA CYS A 545 -23.69 17.29 -8.60
C CYS A 545 -23.59 15.89 -8.01
N HIS A 546 -22.39 15.48 -7.64
CA HIS A 546 -22.18 14.15 -7.05
C HIS A 546 -22.26 14.12 -5.52
N GLN A 547 -22.28 15.28 -4.88
CA GLN A 547 -22.46 15.39 -3.43
C GLN A 547 -23.92 15.21 -3.00
N CYS A 548 -24.85 15.93 -3.64
CA CYS A 548 -26.28 15.93 -3.30
C CYS A 548 -27.18 15.39 -4.41
N GLU A 549 -26.59 14.78 -5.45
CA GLU A 549 -27.27 14.18 -6.61
C GLU A 549 -28.09 15.12 -7.52
N PHE A 550 -28.10 16.43 -7.26
CA PHE A 550 -28.78 17.43 -8.11
C PHE A 550 -28.32 17.35 -9.57
N ALA A 551 -29.26 17.41 -10.51
CA ALA A 551 -28.96 17.33 -11.94
C ALA A 551 -29.78 18.36 -12.73
N GLN A 552 -29.18 18.91 -13.78
CA GLN A 552 -29.83 19.81 -14.73
C GLN A 552 -29.31 19.59 -16.16
N PRO A 553 -30.08 19.92 -17.21
CA PRO A 553 -29.55 19.96 -18.57
C PRO A 553 -28.41 20.99 -18.68
N LEU A 554 -27.48 20.77 -19.61
CA LEU A 554 -26.50 21.79 -19.94
C LEU A 554 -27.24 22.99 -20.58
N PRO A 555 -27.18 24.20 -20.01
CA PRO A 555 -27.90 25.34 -20.55
C PRO A 555 -27.30 25.78 -21.90
N SER A 556 -28.17 26.19 -22.84
CA SER A 556 -27.76 26.67 -24.18
C SER A 556 -27.07 28.03 -24.16
N ARG A 557 -27.25 28.80 -23.09
CA ARG A 557 -26.62 30.11 -22.87
C ARG A 557 -25.92 30.14 -21.52
N CYS A 558 -24.72 30.72 -21.50
CA CYS A 558 -24.00 30.94 -20.26
C CYS A 558 -24.80 31.87 -19.31
N PRO A 559 -25.02 31.50 -18.04
CA PRO A 559 -25.73 32.38 -17.10
C PRO A 559 -24.93 33.65 -16.73
N GLY A 560 -23.60 33.65 -16.91
CA GLY A 560 -22.74 34.79 -16.64
C GLY A 560 -22.74 35.85 -17.74
N CYS A 561 -22.42 35.47 -18.99
CA CYS A 561 -22.28 36.43 -20.10
C CYS A 561 -23.24 36.18 -21.27
N ARG A 562 -24.18 35.24 -21.14
CA ARG A 562 -25.19 34.88 -22.15
C ARG A 562 -24.65 34.37 -23.49
N THR A 563 -23.35 34.08 -23.58
CA THR A 563 -22.77 33.47 -24.79
C THR A 563 -23.42 32.12 -25.09
N GLU A 564 -23.58 31.83 -26.37
CA GLU A 564 -24.08 30.55 -26.89
C GLU A 564 -22.94 29.59 -27.26
N ARG A 565 -21.68 30.04 -27.13
CA ARG A 565 -20.52 29.19 -27.40
C ARG A 565 -20.49 28.03 -26.39
N PRO A 566 -20.19 26.79 -26.84
CA PRO A 566 -20.20 25.62 -25.98
C PRO A 566 -19.15 25.75 -24.86
N PRO A 567 -19.45 25.25 -23.65
CA PRO A 567 -18.51 25.30 -22.53
C PRO A 567 -17.25 24.48 -22.83
N LYS A 568 -16.10 25.01 -22.41
CA LYS A 568 -14.82 24.32 -22.45
C LYS A 568 -14.72 23.36 -21.27
N ILE A 569 -14.20 22.18 -21.54
CA ILE A 569 -13.92 21.14 -20.55
C ILE A 569 -12.42 21.19 -20.28
N ILE A 570 -12.03 21.69 -19.11
CA ILE A 570 -10.63 21.87 -18.76
C ILE A 570 -10.19 20.74 -17.83
N GLY A 571 -9.28 19.92 -18.32
CA GLY A 571 -8.46 19.01 -17.51
C GLY A 571 -7.02 19.47 -17.57
N VAL A 572 -6.49 19.93 -16.44
CA VAL A 572 -5.10 20.41 -16.35
C VAL A 572 -4.20 19.25 -15.92
N GLY A 573 -3.11 19.04 -16.66
CA GLY A 573 -2.03 18.11 -16.31
C GLY A 573 -0.78 18.82 -15.84
N THR A 574 0.05 18.15 -15.04
CA THR A 574 1.36 18.65 -14.62
C THR A 574 2.30 18.95 -15.80
N GLU A 575 2.21 18.19 -16.90
CA GLU A 575 2.97 18.42 -18.15
C GLU A 575 2.55 19.70 -18.89
N GLN A 576 1.26 20.04 -18.85
CA GLN A 576 0.76 21.29 -19.43
C GLN A 576 1.25 22.49 -18.64
N VAL A 577 1.25 22.38 -17.30
CA VAL A 577 1.80 23.41 -16.41
C VAL A 577 3.29 23.61 -16.67
N GLU A 578 4.07 22.53 -16.77
CA GLU A 578 5.51 22.57 -17.06
C GLU A 578 5.79 23.23 -18.41
N SER A 579 5.08 22.82 -19.47
CA SER A 579 5.24 23.37 -20.81
C SER A 579 4.95 24.88 -20.85
N GLU A 580 3.90 25.31 -20.16
CA GLU A 580 3.54 26.73 -20.10
C GLU A 580 4.56 27.54 -19.29
N LEU A 581 5.04 27.01 -18.17
CA LEU A 581 6.04 27.69 -17.35
C LEU A 581 7.40 27.79 -18.03
N ASN A 582 7.82 26.80 -18.80
CA ASN A 582 9.05 26.89 -19.62
C ASN A 582 8.99 28.02 -20.64
N LEU A 583 7.79 28.38 -21.14
CA LEU A 583 7.60 29.52 -22.04
C LEU A 583 7.61 30.86 -21.30
N ARG A 584 7.12 30.91 -20.06
CA ARG A 584 6.93 32.15 -19.29
C ARG A 584 8.11 32.49 -18.39
N LEU A 585 8.85 31.48 -17.92
CA LEU A 585 10.00 31.55 -17.03
C LEU A 585 11.15 30.70 -17.61
N PRO A 586 11.74 31.11 -18.75
CA PRO A 586 12.73 30.30 -19.45
C PRO A 586 14.02 30.05 -18.64
N ASP A 587 14.34 30.94 -17.69
CA ASP A 587 15.52 30.84 -16.84
C ASP A 587 15.31 29.95 -15.59
N ALA A 588 14.07 29.51 -15.34
CA ALA A 588 13.75 28.72 -14.15
C ALA A 588 14.11 27.25 -14.33
N ARG A 589 14.79 26.64 -13.34
CA ARG A 589 15.03 25.19 -13.33
C ARG A 589 13.81 24.48 -12.74
N ILE A 590 12.98 23.93 -13.61
CA ILE A 590 11.72 23.28 -13.26
C ILE A 590 11.93 21.78 -13.04
N LEU A 591 11.30 21.24 -11.99
CA LEU A 591 11.21 19.81 -11.72
C LEU A 591 9.75 19.38 -11.57
N ARG A 592 9.30 18.45 -12.41
CA ARG A 592 8.02 17.77 -12.23
C ARG A 592 8.16 16.61 -11.25
N MET A 593 7.21 16.54 -10.30
CA MET A 593 7.17 15.55 -9.24
C MET A 593 5.77 14.95 -9.11
N ASP A 594 5.48 13.97 -9.96
CA ASP A 594 4.25 13.20 -9.97
C ASP A 594 4.52 11.71 -10.16
N ARG A 595 3.48 10.88 -10.11
CA ARG A 595 3.62 9.42 -10.24
C ARG A 595 4.25 9.00 -11.56
N ASP A 596 4.01 9.75 -12.64
CA ASP A 596 4.49 9.41 -13.98
C ASP A 596 6.01 9.67 -14.08
N THR A 597 6.55 10.61 -13.31
CA THR A 597 8.00 10.90 -13.25
C THR A 597 8.83 9.93 -12.41
N LEU A 598 8.20 9.02 -11.65
CA LEU A 598 8.91 8.09 -10.75
C LEU A 598 9.40 6.84 -11.52
N HIS A 599 10.60 6.93 -12.10
CA HIS A 599 11.25 5.80 -12.79
C HIS A 599 12.53 5.32 -12.07
N GLY A 600 12.45 4.10 -11.54
CA GLY A 600 13.58 3.41 -10.90
C GLY A 600 13.65 3.60 -9.38
N LYS A 601 14.36 2.69 -8.71
CA LYS A 601 14.36 2.52 -7.24
C LYS A 601 14.78 3.75 -6.41
N HIS A 602 15.55 4.67 -6.99
CA HIS A 602 16.08 5.85 -6.30
C HIS A 602 15.65 7.18 -6.92
N ALA A 603 14.63 7.19 -7.79
CA ALA A 603 14.18 8.41 -8.48
C ALA A 603 13.76 9.50 -7.50
N LEU A 604 12.91 9.13 -6.54
CA LEU A 604 12.36 10.05 -5.55
C LEU A 604 13.48 10.68 -4.69
N SER A 605 14.43 9.87 -4.21
CA SER A 605 15.56 10.34 -3.41
C SER A 605 16.45 11.31 -4.19
N ARG A 606 16.72 11.04 -5.47
CA ARG A 606 17.47 11.95 -6.34
C ARG A 606 16.75 13.28 -6.52
N MET A 607 15.44 13.25 -6.78
CA MET A 607 14.64 14.48 -6.92
C MET A 607 14.74 15.36 -5.68
N TYR A 608 14.66 14.78 -4.48
CA TYR A 608 14.81 15.55 -3.24
C TYR A 608 16.18 16.14 -3.05
N GLU A 609 17.24 15.39 -3.34
CA GLU A 609 18.60 15.90 -3.21
C GLU A 609 18.83 17.10 -4.14
N ARG A 610 18.31 17.03 -5.37
CA ARG A 610 18.37 18.17 -6.32
C ARG A 610 17.64 19.40 -5.80
N ILE A 611 16.46 19.24 -5.17
CA ILE A 611 15.74 20.35 -4.55
C ILE A 611 16.57 20.92 -3.38
N ARG A 612 17.10 20.06 -2.51
CA ARG A 612 17.88 20.46 -1.33
C ARG A 612 19.20 21.17 -1.70
N GLN A 613 19.83 20.76 -2.79
CA GLN A 613 21.06 21.35 -3.32
C GLN A 613 20.81 22.62 -4.16
N HIS A 614 19.57 23.13 -4.20
CA HIS A 614 19.19 24.27 -5.04
C HIS A 614 19.53 24.08 -6.53
N GLU A 615 19.43 22.85 -7.05
CA GLU A 615 19.47 22.59 -8.49
C GLU A 615 18.12 22.83 -9.19
N VAL A 616 17.09 23.13 -8.39
CA VAL A 616 15.71 23.31 -8.81
C VAL A 616 15.17 24.58 -8.17
N ASP A 617 14.51 25.42 -8.97
CA ASP A 617 13.87 26.65 -8.50
C ASP A 617 12.37 26.43 -8.29
N LEU A 618 11.74 25.65 -9.18
CA LEU A 618 10.30 25.41 -9.18
C LEU A 618 9.99 23.91 -9.19
N VAL A 619 9.18 23.45 -8.23
CA VAL A 619 8.70 22.08 -8.17
C VAL A 619 7.21 22.04 -8.53
N ILE A 620 6.86 21.36 -9.63
CA ILE A 620 5.45 21.15 -10.02
C ILE A 620 5.04 19.76 -9.54
N GLY A 621 4.08 19.70 -8.64
CA GLY A 621 3.75 18.45 -7.97
C GLY A 621 2.27 18.17 -7.77
N THR A 622 2.00 16.87 -7.65
CA THR A 622 0.73 16.38 -7.10
C THR A 622 0.93 16.07 -5.62
N GLN A 623 0.34 15.01 -5.08
CA GLN A 623 0.45 14.70 -3.65
C GLN A 623 1.87 14.35 -3.18
N LEU A 624 2.80 14.03 -4.09
CA LEU A 624 4.18 13.70 -3.73
C LEU A 624 4.93 14.87 -3.07
N VAL A 625 4.66 16.13 -3.48
CA VAL A 625 5.31 17.30 -2.85
C VAL A 625 4.80 17.60 -1.45
N THR A 626 3.67 17.00 -1.06
CA THR A 626 2.98 17.33 0.18
C THR A 626 3.40 16.49 1.38
N LYS A 627 4.21 15.42 1.23
CA LYS A 627 4.48 14.44 2.31
C LYS A 627 5.97 14.22 2.56
N GLY A 628 6.34 13.98 3.82
CA GLY A 628 7.62 13.35 4.18
C GLY A 628 8.92 14.16 4.08
N HIS A 629 8.93 15.39 3.53
CA HIS A 629 10.17 16.14 3.26
C HIS A 629 10.14 17.60 3.67
N ASP A 630 11.25 18.06 4.22
CA ASP A 630 11.46 19.46 4.57
C ASP A 630 12.27 20.16 3.48
N PHE A 631 11.79 21.32 3.03
CA PHE A 631 12.46 22.16 2.05
C PHE A 631 12.59 23.56 2.66
N PRO A 632 13.70 23.84 3.38
CA PRO A 632 13.83 25.05 4.18
C PRO A 632 13.74 26.34 3.36
N GLU A 633 14.03 26.25 2.07
CA GLU A 633 14.16 27.39 1.15
C GLU A 633 12.92 27.56 0.24
N VAL A 634 11.87 26.78 0.51
CA VAL A 634 10.55 26.99 -0.09
C VAL A 634 9.81 28.09 0.67
N THR A 635 9.69 29.23 0.03
CA THR A 635 9.02 30.42 0.57
C THR A 635 7.70 30.74 -0.14
N LEU A 636 7.39 30.09 -1.27
CA LEU A 636 6.12 30.22 -1.96
C LEU A 636 5.50 28.86 -2.29
N VAL A 637 4.21 28.72 -2.01
CA VAL A 637 3.36 27.62 -2.47
C VAL A 637 2.20 28.17 -3.30
N GLY A 638 2.11 27.78 -4.57
CA GLY A 638 0.97 28.11 -5.44
C GLY A 638 0.05 26.91 -5.64
N VAL A 639 -1.22 27.01 -5.25
CA VAL A 639 -2.25 26.01 -5.55
C VAL A 639 -3.03 26.46 -6.79
N LEU A 640 -2.88 25.72 -7.88
CA LEU A 640 -3.35 26.15 -9.20
C LEU A 640 -4.88 26.15 -9.36
N LEU A 641 -5.52 25.06 -8.94
CA LEU A 641 -6.97 24.88 -9.05
C LEU A 641 -7.47 24.05 -7.86
N ALA A 642 -7.85 24.72 -6.76
CA ALA A 642 -8.37 24.03 -5.58
C ALA A 642 -9.67 23.25 -5.89
N ASP A 643 -10.44 23.71 -6.88
CA ASP A 643 -11.74 23.15 -7.27
C ASP A 643 -11.67 21.72 -7.81
N LEU A 644 -10.52 21.29 -8.35
CA LEU A 644 -10.35 19.93 -8.85
C LEU A 644 -10.60 18.88 -7.77
N GLY A 645 -10.18 19.17 -6.52
CA GLY A 645 -10.43 18.30 -5.39
C GLY A 645 -11.88 18.35 -4.89
N LEU A 646 -12.48 19.54 -4.88
CA LEU A 646 -13.83 19.78 -4.38
C LEU A 646 -14.91 19.14 -5.27
N ASN A 647 -14.66 19.04 -6.56
CA ASN A 647 -15.62 18.51 -7.54
C ASN A 647 -15.50 17.00 -7.77
N LEU A 648 -14.66 16.30 -7.00
CA LEU A 648 -14.60 14.84 -7.05
C LEU A 648 -15.95 14.26 -6.60
N PRO A 649 -16.47 13.23 -7.29
CA PRO A 649 -17.74 12.60 -6.96
C PRO A 649 -17.63 11.65 -5.76
N ASP A 650 -17.14 12.19 -4.65
CA ASP A 650 -16.82 11.48 -3.43
C ASP A 650 -17.20 12.38 -2.24
N PHE A 651 -17.92 11.82 -1.27
CA PHE A 651 -18.35 12.55 -0.07
C PHE A 651 -17.18 13.07 0.79
N ARG A 652 -15.96 12.55 0.57
CA ARG A 652 -14.73 12.97 1.24
C ARG A 652 -13.98 14.06 0.49
N ALA A 653 -14.50 14.56 -0.64
CA ALA A 653 -13.86 15.60 -1.45
C ALA A 653 -13.49 16.84 -0.64
N SER A 654 -14.42 17.34 0.19
CA SER A 654 -14.20 18.50 1.08
C SER A 654 -13.09 18.27 2.10
N GLU A 655 -13.12 17.11 2.78
CA GLU A 655 -12.11 16.70 3.78
C GLU A 655 -10.72 16.58 3.16
N ARG A 656 -10.62 15.85 2.04
CA ARG A 656 -9.35 15.66 1.34
C ARG A 656 -8.78 16.97 0.82
N THR A 657 -9.63 17.84 0.28
CA THR A 657 -9.19 19.15 -0.21
C THR A 657 -8.66 20.00 0.95
N PHE A 658 -9.37 20.05 2.08
CA PHE A 658 -8.90 20.74 3.28
C PHE A 658 -7.55 20.18 3.78
N GLN A 659 -7.42 18.86 3.89
CA GLN A 659 -6.19 18.18 4.32
C GLN A 659 -5.01 18.51 3.38
N LEU A 660 -5.22 18.43 2.07
CA LEU A 660 -4.19 18.74 1.07
C LEU A 660 -3.78 20.21 1.10
N LEU A 661 -4.75 21.14 1.18
CA LEU A 661 -4.47 22.57 1.28
C LEU A 661 -3.67 22.88 2.54
N THR A 662 -4.04 22.32 3.68
CA THR A 662 -3.32 22.52 4.95
C THR A 662 -1.90 21.94 4.90
N GLN A 663 -1.73 20.73 4.35
CA GLN A 663 -0.43 20.07 4.21
C GLN A 663 0.51 20.82 3.28
N VAL A 664 0.02 21.22 2.10
CA VAL A 664 0.84 21.95 1.11
C VAL A 664 1.18 23.35 1.63
N SER A 665 0.23 24.04 2.28
CA SER A 665 0.49 25.33 2.91
C SER A 665 1.58 25.21 3.96
N GLY A 666 1.53 24.15 4.78
CA GLY A 666 2.57 23.84 5.77
C GLY A 666 3.94 23.47 5.19
N ARG A 667 4.18 23.53 3.87
CA ARG A 667 5.52 23.38 3.25
C ARG A 667 6.25 24.72 3.10
N ALA A 668 5.52 25.84 3.04
CA ALA A 668 6.12 27.16 2.96
C ALA A 668 6.61 27.63 4.34
N GLY A 669 7.77 28.30 4.37
CA GLY A 669 8.27 29.00 5.55
C GLY A 669 8.60 28.08 6.73
N ARG A 670 9.30 26.97 6.45
CA ARG A 670 9.79 26.05 7.48
C ARG A 670 11.17 26.40 8.03
N GLY A 671 11.96 27.16 7.26
CA GLY A 671 13.21 27.73 7.73
C GLY A 671 12.99 29.05 8.45
N THR A 672 14.01 29.90 8.41
CA THR A 672 13.99 31.23 9.04
C THR A 672 13.22 32.28 8.25
N LYS A 673 12.89 32.00 6.97
CA LYS A 673 12.17 32.93 6.08
C LYS A 673 10.66 32.72 6.19
N PRO A 674 9.85 33.79 6.22
CA PRO A 674 8.40 33.68 6.18
C PRO A 674 7.95 33.07 4.85
N GLY A 675 6.90 32.25 4.91
CA GLY A 675 6.29 31.62 3.75
C GLY A 675 5.01 32.31 3.31
N GLU A 676 4.74 32.27 2.02
CA GLU A 676 3.48 32.73 1.42
C GLU A 676 2.81 31.56 0.67
N VAL A 677 1.48 31.51 0.73
CA VAL A 677 0.67 30.54 -0.01
C VAL A 677 -0.39 31.27 -0.81
N ILE A 678 -0.44 31.00 -2.11
CA ILE A 678 -1.46 31.54 -3.02
C ILE A 678 -2.38 30.40 -3.45
N ILE A 679 -3.64 30.43 -3.04
CA ILE A 679 -4.66 29.44 -3.42
C ILE A 679 -5.59 30.04 -4.47
N GLN A 680 -5.62 29.45 -5.66
CA GLN A 680 -6.53 29.88 -6.71
C GLN A 680 -7.77 28.97 -6.77
N SER A 681 -8.96 29.58 -6.74
CA SER A 681 -10.22 28.83 -6.79
C SER A 681 -11.35 29.60 -7.46
N TYR A 682 -12.24 28.90 -8.15
CA TYR A 682 -13.54 29.40 -8.60
C TYR A 682 -14.60 29.38 -7.48
N ASN A 683 -14.37 28.61 -6.43
CA ASN A 683 -15.21 28.50 -5.23
C ASN A 683 -14.46 28.97 -3.97
N PRO A 684 -13.93 30.20 -3.91
CA PRO A 684 -13.09 30.67 -2.80
C PRO A 684 -13.83 30.73 -1.46
N ARG A 685 -15.17 30.73 -1.47
CA ARG A 685 -16.02 30.73 -0.28
C ARG A 685 -16.35 29.34 0.26
N HIS A 686 -15.86 28.27 -0.37
CA HIS A 686 -16.09 26.92 0.12
C HIS A 686 -15.41 26.74 1.49
N HIS A 687 -16.06 26.05 2.44
CA HIS A 687 -15.59 25.95 3.83
C HIS A 687 -14.20 25.31 3.93
N SER A 688 -13.88 24.31 3.09
CA SER A 688 -12.52 23.74 3.00
C SER A 688 -11.43 24.77 2.67
N VAL A 689 -11.73 25.77 1.84
CA VAL A 689 -10.77 26.81 1.43
C VAL A 689 -10.64 27.87 2.52
N LEU A 690 -11.77 28.36 3.03
CA LEU A 690 -11.79 29.37 4.11
C LEU A 690 -11.14 28.86 5.39
N CYS A 691 -11.44 27.62 5.80
CA CYS A 691 -10.83 27.04 7.01
C CYS A 691 -9.34 26.77 6.82
N ALA A 692 -8.90 26.39 5.61
CA ALA A 692 -7.48 26.26 5.31
C ALA A 692 -6.78 27.62 5.38
N GLN A 693 -7.39 28.67 4.81
CA GLN A 693 -6.87 30.05 4.87
C GLN A 693 -6.73 30.57 6.30
N ALA A 694 -7.73 30.31 7.14
CA ALA A 694 -7.77 30.76 8.54
C ALA A 694 -6.94 29.87 9.49
N HIS A 695 -6.28 28.83 8.99
CA HIS A 695 -5.63 27.79 9.81
C HIS A 695 -6.57 27.19 10.88
N ASP A 696 -7.85 27.00 10.54
CA ASP A 696 -8.92 26.60 11.46
C ASP A 696 -9.42 25.16 11.18
N PRO A 697 -8.68 24.11 11.62
CA PRO A 697 -9.13 22.73 11.50
C PRO A 697 -10.37 22.43 12.35
N SER A 698 -10.56 23.15 13.46
CA SER A 698 -11.68 22.95 14.38
C SER A 698 -13.00 23.39 13.75
N GLY A 699 -13.02 24.56 13.12
CA GLY A 699 -14.16 25.06 12.34
C GLY A 699 -14.49 24.15 11.16
N PHE A 700 -13.46 23.67 10.44
CA PHE A 700 -13.66 22.69 9.36
C PHE A 700 -14.37 21.42 9.87
N ARG A 701 -13.87 20.82 10.96
CA ARG A 701 -14.43 19.59 11.55
C ARG A 701 -15.88 19.78 11.96
N LYS A 702 -16.19 20.89 12.63
CA LYS A 702 -17.54 21.20 13.10
C LYS A 702 -18.53 21.26 11.93
N LEU A 703 -18.18 21.98 10.87
CA LEU A 703 -19.04 22.13 9.69
C LEU A 703 -19.21 20.82 8.92
N GLU A 704 -18.11 20.09 8.71
CA GLU A 704 -18.13 18.86 7.91
C GLU A 704 -18.81 17.70 8.67
N LEU A 705 -18.54 17.51 9.97
CA LEU A 705 -19.19 16.48 10.77
C LEU A 705 -20.70 16.71 10.90
N ALA A 706 -21.15 17.95 11.11
CA ALA A 706 -22.58 18.26 11.15
C ALA A 706 -23.29 17.86 9.84
N ARG A 707 -22.70 18.22 8.70
CA ARG A 707 -23.23 17.82 7.38
C ARG A 707 -23.23 16.31 7.17
N ARG A 708 -22.19 15.60 7.62
CA ARG A 708 -22.13 14.13 7.49
C ARG A 708 -23.16 13.43 8.36
N ASP A 709 -23.46 13.97 9.54
CA ASP A 709 -24.52 13.45 10.39
C ASP A 709 -25.90 13.62 9.72
N GLU A 710 -26.21 14.84 9.25
CA GLU A 710 -27.45 15.15 8.51
C GLU A 710 -27.66 14.23 7.29
N LEU A 711 -26.59 14.01 6.51
CA LEU A 711 -26.61 13.16 5.32
C LEU A 711 -26.44 11.67 5.63
N ARG A 712 -26.25 11.31 6.91
CA ARG A 712 -26.04 9.94 7.40
C ARG A 712 -24.88 9.23 6.69
N LEU A 713 -23.72 9.91 6.65
CA LEU A 713 -22.48 9.48 6.04
C LEU A 713 -21.43 9.10 7.12
N PRO A 714 -20.34 8.39 6.75
CA PRO A 714 -19.24 8.12 7.67
C PRO A 714 -18.66 9.40 8.28
N PRO A 715 -18.41 9.45 9.60
CA PRO A 715 -18.29 8.31 10.51
C PRO A 715 -19.57 7.86 11.22
N PHE A 716 -20.72 8.52 11.02
CA PHE A 716 -21.96 8.22 11.74
C PHE A 716 -22.69 6.97 11.22
N GLN A 717 -22.45 6.61 9.96
CA GLN A 717 -22.89 5.35 9.36
C GLN A 717 -21.73 4.68 8.62
N HIS A 718 -21.83 3.37 8.47
CA HIS A 718 -20.95 2.59 7.62
C HIS A 718 -21.47 2.56 6.19
N LEU A 719 -20.56 2.44 5.22
CA LEU A 719 -20.88 2.30 3.81
C LEU A 719 -20.32 0.99 3.27
N ALA A 720 -21.01 0.43 2.28
CA ALA A 720 -20.46 -0.61 1.42
C ALA A 720 -20.80 -0.33 -0.04
N LEU A 721 -19.80 -0.35 -0.90
CA LEU A 721 -19.95 -0.19 -2.34
C LEU A 721 -19.89 -1.56 -3.01
N VAL A 722 -20.89 -1.87 -3.83
CA VAL A 722 -20.91 -3.06 -4.67
C VAL A 722 -20.82 -2.63 -6.12
N VAL A 723 -19.79 -3.10 -6.83
CA VAL A 723 -19.54 -2.76 -8.24
C VAL A 723 -19.68 -4.01 -9.10
N CYS A 724 -20.62 -3.98 -10.03
CA CYS A 724 -20.79 -4.97 -11.08
C CYS A 724 -20.01 -4.51 -12.32
N ALA A 725 -19.07 -5.33 -12.80
CA ALA A 725 -18.23 -5.01 -13.94
C ALA A 725 -18.26 -6.11 -15.01
N SER A 726 -18.45 -5.72 -16.28
CA SER A 726 -18.49 -6.63 -17.42
C SER A 726 -17.96 -5.96 -18.70
N PRO A 727 -17.33 -6.70 -19.64
CA PRO A 727 -17.06 -6.19 -20.99
C PRO A 727 -18.32 -5.79 -21.76
N ASP A 728 -19.49 -6.36 -21.41
CA ASP A 728 -20.80 -6.05 -21.98
C ASP A 728 -21.63 -5.19 -20.99
N GLU A 729 -22.03 -4.02 -21.44
CA GLU A 729 -22.84 -3.06 -20.67
C GLU A 729 -24.17 -3.65 -20.19
N ARG A 730 -24.90 -4.36 -21.06
CA ARG A 730 -26.20 -4.95 -20.71
C ARG A 730 -26.04 -5.97 -19.58
N ARG A 731 -24.94 -6.71 -19.59
CA ARG A 731 -24.62 -7.68 -18.55
C ARG A 731 -24.24 -7.01 -17.23
N ALA A 732 -23.45 -5.94 -17.25
CA ALA A 732 -23.12 -5.18 -16.04
C ALA A 732 -24.39 -4.62 -15.36
N THR A 733 -25.28 -4.01 -16.15
CA THR A 733 -26.57 -3.48 -15.66
C THR A 733 -27.46 -4.59 -15.12
N HIS A 734 -27.62 -5.68 -15.87
CA HIS A 734 -28.45 -6.81 -15.43
C HIS A 734 -27.95 -7.44 -14.12
N LEU A 735 -26.64 -7.60 -13.93
CA LEU A 735 -26.07 -8.07 -12.66
C LEU A 735 -26.40 -7.13 -11.50
N ALA A 736 -26.31 -5.82 -11.72
CA ALA A 736 -26.63 -4.83 -10.70
C ALA A 736 -28.13 -4.83 -10.36
N GLU A 737 -29.01 -4.95 -11.35
CA GLU A 737 -30.47 -5.07 -11.17
C GLU A 737 -30.85 -6.36 -10.41
N GLN A 738 -30.19 -7.48 -10.72
CA GLN A 738 -30.38 -8.73 -9.97
C GLN A 738 -29.99 -8.59 -8.50
N LEU A 739 -28.91 -7.86 -8.19
CA LEU A 739 -28.52 -7.62 -6.80
C LEU A 739 -29.46 -6.63 -6.11
N ALA A 740 -29.93 -5.61 -6.83
CA ALA A 740 -30.91 -4.64 -6.34
C ALA A 740 -32.25 -5.30 -5.96
N SER A 741 -32.76 -6.23 -6.78
CA SER A 741 -34.01 -6.94 -6.48
C SER A 741 -33.90 -7.81 -5.23
N ARG A 742 -32.75 -8.45 -5.00
CA ARG A 742 -32.46 -9.20 -3.76
C ARG A 742 -32.36 -8.27 -2.55
N LEU A 743 -31.80 -7.06 -2.72
CA LEU A 743 -31.70 -6.05 -1.67
C LEU A 743 -33.08 -5.55 -1.21
N SER A 744 -34.04 -5.40 -2.13
CA SER A 744 -35.42 -5.01 -1.78
C SER A 744 -36.10 -5.99 -0.80
N ALA A 745 -35.69 -7.26 -0.80
CA ALA A 745 -36.19 -8.29 0.11
C ALA A 745 -35.39 -8.40 1.42
N CYS A 746 -34.35 -7.56 1.61
CA CYS A 746 -33.44 -7.62 2.76
C CYS A 746 -33.86 -6.69 3.92
N ASN A 747 -33.08 -6.75 5.01
CA ASN A 747 -33.34 -6.05 6.27
C ASN A 747 -33.63 -4.54 6.05
N PRO A 748 -34.78 -4.01 6.53
CA PRO A 748 -35.17 -2.61 6.34
C PRO A 748 -34.24 -1.59 7.03
N SER A 749 -33.39 -2.06 7.95
CA SER A 749 -32.39 -1.24 8.65
C SER A 749 -31.18 -0.88 7.77
N VAL A 750 -31.01 -1.55 6.61
CA VAL A 750 -29.97 -1.23 5.64
C VAL A 750 -30.60 -0.44 4.51
N ARG A 751 -30.17 0.83 4.36
CA ARG A 751 -30.59 1.66 3.22
C ARG A 751 -29.64 1.44 2.07
N TRP A 752 -30.14 1.51 0.84
CA TRP A 752 -29.31 1.37 -0.35
C TRP A 752 -29.79 2.29 -1.47
N SER A 753 -28.90 2.61 -2.40
CA SER A 753 -29.18 3.37 -3.62
C SER A 753 -28.48 2.75 -4.83
N GLY A 754 -28.98 3.08 -6.02
CA GLY A 754 -28.61 2.44 -7.29
C GLY A 754 -29.70 1.46 -7.77
N PRO A 755 -29.43 0.64 -8.80
CA PRO A 755 -28.19 0.59 -9.58
C PRO A 755 -27.96 1.90 -10.35
N THR A 756 -26.74 2.42 -10.30
CA THR A 756 -26.33 3.64 -11.02
C THR A 756 -25.04 3.37 -11.79
N GLU A 757 -24.87 4.02 -12.93
CA GLU A 757 -23.57 4.05 -13.62
C GLU A 757 -22.49 4.53 -12.63
N ALA A 758 -21.35 3.82 -12.60
CA ALA A 758 -20.22 4.25 -11.78
C ALA A 758 -19.58 5.52 -12.38
N PRO A 759 -18.93 6.39 -11.59
CA PRO A 759 -18.32 7.62 -12.10
C PRO A 759 -17.41 7.40 -13.31
N PHE A 760 -16.65 6.30 -13.33
CA PHE A 760 -16.04 5.77 -14.55
C PHE A 760 -16.96 4.72 -15.18
N ARG A 761 -17.77 5.14 -16.15
CA ARG A 761 -18.64 4.26 -16.95
C ARG A 761 -17.91 3.02 -17.45
N LYS A 762 -16.69 3.19 -17.98
CA LYS A 762 -15.85 2.11 -18.53
C LYS A 762 -14.42 2.24 -18.04
N LEU A 763 -13.88 1.17 -17.44
CA LEU A 763 -12.49 1.10 -16.98
C LEU A 763 -11.85 -0.21 -17.43
N ARG A 764 -10.66 -0.14 -18.04
CA ARG A 764 -9.96 -1.33 -18.60
C ARG A 764 -10.89 -2.21 -19.44
N SER A 765 -11.62 -1.56 -20.34
CA SER A 765 -12.60 -2.18 -21.26
C SER A 765 -13.82 -2.85 -20.60
N ARG A 766 -14.14 -2.53 -19.33
CA ARG A 766 -15.29 -3.07 -18.60
C ARG A 766 -16.23 -1.97 -18.19
N TYR A 767 -17.52 -2.11 -18.52
CA TYR A 767 -18.60 -1.27 -18.05
C TYR A 767 -18.86 -1.52 -16.57
N ARG A 768 -19.13 -0.47 -15.80
CA ARG A 768 -19.27 -0.51 -14.35
C ARG A 768 -20.61 0.08 -13.92
N VAL A 769 -21.36 -0.69 -13.14
CA VAL A 769 -22.61 -0.26 -12.49
C VAL A 769 -22.46 -0.53 -11.00
N GLN A 770 -22.90 0.40 -10.16
CA GLN A 770 -22.67 0.35 -8.72
C GLN A 770 -23.96 0.47 -7.90
N LEU A 771 -23.92 -0.14 -6.71
CA LEU A 771 -24.91 -0.05 -5.65
C LEU A 771 -24.19 0.43 -4.38
N LEU A 772 -24.79 1.38 -3.68
CA LEU A 772 -24.25 1.90 -2.42
C LEU A 772 -25.18 1.52 -1.28
N LEU A 773 -24.66 0.80 -0.29
CA LEU A 773 -25.38 0.40 0.91
C LEU A 773 -24.87 1.22 2.10
N ARG A 774 -25.77 1.54 3.04
CA ARG A 774 -25.45 2.24 4.28
C ARG A 774 -26.23 1.70 5.48
N ALA A 775 -25.58 1.63 6.63
CA ALA A 775 -26.21 1.24 7.89
C ALA A 775 -25.48 1.83 9.10
N VAL A 776 -26.19 1.94 10.23
CA VAL A 776 -25.61 2.42 11.49
C VAL A 776 -24.53 1.46 12.02
N GLN A 777 -24.69 0.16 11.78
CA GLN A 777 -23.74 -0.87 12.20
C GLN A 777 -23.18 -1.63 11.00
N VAL A 778 -21.86 -1.79 10.97
CA VAL A 778 -21.17 -2.58 9.92
C VAL A 778 -21.58 -4.07 9.94
N SER A 779 -21.96 -4.61 11.10
CA SER A 779 -22.46 -5.99 11.24
C SER A 779 -23.69 -6.24 10.36
N LEU A 780 -24.62 -5.28 10.28
CA LEU A 780 -25.81 -5.36 9.45
C LEU A 780 -25.46 -5.36 7.96
N LEU A 781 -24.55 -4.47 7.53
CA LEU A 781 -24.05 -4.47 6.14
C LEU A 781 -23.42 -5.82 5.79
N ARG A 782 -22.56 -6.35 6.67
CA ARG A 782 -21.90 -7.64 6.45
C ARG A 782 -22.90 -8.78 6.35
N GLN A 783 -23.93 -8.81 7.18
CA GLN A 783 -24.99 -9.83 7.11
C GLN A 783 -25.75 -9.77 5.78
N VAL A 784 -26.17 -8.58 5.34
CA VAL A 784 -26.89 -8.40 4.08
C VAL A 784 -25.99 -8.76 2.89
N LEU A 785 -24.74 -8.29 2.88
CA LEU A 785 -23.77 -8.59 1.83
C LEU A 785 -23.42 -10.09 1.76
N LYS A 786 -23.32 -10.77 2.90
CA LYS A 786 -23.14 -12.23 2.92
C LYS A 786 -24.32 -12.93 2.24
N ARG A 787 -25.56 -12.62 2.65
CA ARG A 787 -26.77 -13.19 2.02
C ARG A 787 -26.89 -12.86 0.54
N LEU A 788 -26.48 -11.66 0.11
CA LEU A 788 -26.47 -11.29 -1.30
C LEU A 788 -25.53 -12.16 -2.15
N LEU A 789 -24.43 -12.60 -1.55
CA LEU A 789 -23.33 -13.31 -2.22
C LEU A 789 -23.37 -14.83 -1.97
N GLU A 790 -24.22 -15.32 -1.07
CA GLU A 790 -24.36 -16.73 -0.70
C GLU A 790 -25.07 -17.60 -1.76
N PRO A 791 -26.02 -17.12 -2.58
CA PRO A 791 -26.34 -17.79 -3.84
C PRO A 791 -25.20 -17.55 -4.81
N GLU A 792 -24.68 -18.61 -5.44
CA GLU A 792 -23.74 -18.45 -6.55
C GLU A 792 -24.39 -17.56 -7.62
N LEU A 793 -23.89 -16.33 -7.72
CA LEU A 793 -24.24 -15.46 -8.82
C LEU A 793 -23.79 -16.17 -10.10
N SER A 794 -24.69 -16.32 -11.07
CA SER A 794 -24.37 -16.91 -12.37
C SER A 794 -23.51 -15.94 -13.18
N LEU A 795 -22.25 -15.79 -12.77
CA LEU A 795 -21.26 -14.94 -13.40
C LEU A 795 -20.72 -15.65 -14.64
N ARG A 796 -20.76 -14.97 -15.78
CA ARG A 796 -20.09 -15.45 -17.00
C ARG A 796 -18.59 -15.22 -16.89
N ARG A 797 -17.83 -15.89 -17.76
CA ARG A 797 -16.38 -15.66 -17.90
C ARG A 797 -16.15 -14.16 -18.14
N ASN A 798 -15.24 -13.56 -17.37
CA ASN A 798 -14.93 -12.13 -17.37
C ASN A 798 -16.00 -11.20 -16.76
N GLU A 799 -17.00 -11.67 -16.03
CA GLU A 799 -17.84 -10.82 -15.18
C GLU A 799 -17.27 -10.74 -13.75
N GLN A 800 -17.48 -9.61 -13.07
CA GLN A 800 -16.98 -9.40 -11.70
C GLN A 800 -18.02 -8.68 -10.85
N VAL A 801 -18.16 -9.11 -9.61
CA VAL A 801 -18.87 -8.39 -8.54
C VAL A 801 -17.85 -8.10 -7.46
N ILE A 802 -17.58 -6.81 -7.24
CA ILE A 802 -16.58 -6.32 -6.31
C ILE A 802 -17.32 -5.70 -5.13
N VAL A 803 -16.93 -6.07 -3.91
CA VAL A 803 -17.45 -5.46 -2.68
C VAL A 803 -16.33 -4.70 -1.99
N ASP A 804 -16.59 -3.43 -1.66
CA ASP A 804 -15.71 -2.58 -0.90
C ASP A 804 -16.44 -2.12 0.37
N VAL A 805 -16.05 -2.69 1.51
CA VAL A 805 -16.58 -2.32 2.84
C VAL A 805 -15.80 -1.14 3.38
N ASP A 806 -16.49 -0.14 3.90
CA ASP A 806 -15.92 1.15 4.31
C ASP A 806 -15.06 1.75 3.17
N PRO A 807 -15.67 2.03 1.99
CA PRO A 807 -14.96 2.61 0.87
C PRO A 807 -14.40 3.98 1.28
N VAL A 808 -13.12 4.20 0.97
CA VAL A 808 -12.53 5.53 1.07
C VAL A 808 -12.76 6.33 -0.20
N ASP A 809 -13.12 5.70 -1.31
CA ASP A 809 -13.37 6.32 -2.61
C ASP A 809 -14.60 5.68 -3.25
N LEU A 810 -15.42 6.50 -3.90
CA LEU A 810 -16.64 6.08 -4.62
C LEU A 810 -16.46 6.04 -6.15
N LEU A 811 -15.23 6.25 -6.64
CA LEU A 811 -14.87 6.31 -8.07
C LEU A 811 -14.78 4.95 -8.80
#